data_AF-A0A7V4F2W9-F1
#
_entry.id   AF-A0A7V4F2W9-F1
#
_cell.length_a   1.000
_cell.length_b   1.000
_cell.length_c   1.000
_cell.angle_alpha   90.00
_cell.angle_beta   90.00
_cell.angle_gamma   90.00
#
_symmetry.space_group_name_H-M   'P 1'
#
loop_
_entity.id
_entity.type
_entity.pdbx_description
1 polymer ?
#
loop_
_entity_poly.entity_id
_entity_poly.type
_entity_poly.pdbx_seq_one_letter_code
_entity_poly.pdbx_strand_id
1 'polypeptide(L)'
;KYFAKLNISHSVFENNIAPYDSANYTTAALINLRSAKTIKIENNRFVNNSGCLLKTEYAGVLFRDNVVYKNKIFNWQSLIAMNSSEGIFYKNFIANNRTHNNNYYGLLNFSSSNTVFNNNVVVNNLDTGNNNVYYRYLLNAYGGRMLFHANTFANNNGIKYFYGLLLKARNNILWDELIYTYGLDAGSFIQSNILKNANQYSYYDYFIANSDRDPLFVSPTTMGGIGQDGLAAKWELSYYSPAINAGVTDTAGMYLPKFDMAENKRINGEAMDMGAYEHTGSKVQFLLNPTGGNYCSGDSVALVCRISNEASLQWQKDGIDIPAANDTILILPRLSELSVGNYVCKATNAYGTVFSSPAFIQVAVAPEILTQPTTQWLNENQNDAISVTATGTKPLKYYWYFRGELIDSTLIGRLSITNASVNNEGTYYCRISNYCGTAETQPFGVYLRPQLCLVTADVETGKNVVVWERRGGRRIKGYNVYRESMVKDVYEKLGYVPYTSPGVFVDSTSKPESRQYLYKVAVVAENDEVSPLSPYHKTLFLQYVSSVEGVNLIWQPYAIENGNVEFSSYVLYKGTDSTSLQPFDTVSSNITAYTDKDPAALQKLTYYRIAGILYNACHSESLLKAGGGPFVEVLSNLEDNRLRSTGGNSVTEISTLSLQLYPQPADDYLYVALFLEQPTFVRWEITDIMGTRVANRRTSTYTAGNQKLKIDLSHLTAGIYLLKIQTNKATSVSRLIVAR
;
A
#
# COMPACT_ATOMS: atom_id res chain seq x y z
N LYS A 1 -18.94 55.64 -71.51
CA LYS A 1 -20.28 55.39 -72.12
C LYS A 1 -21.28 55.21 -70.98
N TYR A 2 -22.54 55.60 -71.15
CA TYR A 2 -23.57 55.41 -70.12
C TYR A 2 -23.97 53.93 -70.04
N PHE A 3 -23.65 53.26 -68.94
CA PHE A 3 -24.02 51.87 -68.68
C PHE A 3 -25.09 51.81 -67.59
N ALA A 4 -26.22 51.16 -67.86
CA ALA A 4 -27.32 51.04 -66.88
C ALA A 4 -27.03 50.01 -65.77
N LYS A 5 -26.21 49.00 -66.07
CA LYS A 5 -25.57 48.05 -65.15
C LYS A 5 -24.25 47.60 -65.77
N LEU A 6 -23.23 47.36 -64.95
CA LEU A 6 -21.93 46.80 -65.36
C LEU A 6 -21.40 45.95 -64.20
N ASN A 7 -20.84 44.78 -64.49
CA ASN A 7 -20.12 43.94 -63.54
C ASN A 7 -18.75 43.60 -64.13
N ILE A 8 -17.67 43.95 -63.43
CA ILE A 8 -16.28 43.62 -63.79
C ILE A 8 -15.76 42.70 -62.70
N SER A 9 -15.42 41.46 -63.05
CA SER A 9 -14.91 40.53 -62.03
C SER A 9 -13.81 39.60 -62.52
N HIS A 10 -13.01 39.09 -61.57
CA HIS A 10 -11.98 38.08 -61.78
C HIS A 10 -10.96 38.42 -62.88
N SER A 11 -10.74 39.72 -63.12
CA SER A 11 -9.93 40.24 -64.24
C SER A 11 -8.61 40.82 -63.75
N VAL A 12 -7.57 40.77 -64.59
CA VAL A 12 -6.28 41.43 -64.35
C VAL A 12 -6.13 42.59 -65.33
N PHE A 13 -5.90 43.78 -64.78
CA PHE A 13 -5.67 45.02 -65.50
C PHE A 13 -4.26 45.50 -65.19
N GLU A 14 -3.32 45.22 -66.09
CA GLU A 14 -1.91 45.54 -65.91
C GLU A 14 -1.36 46.50 -66.96
N ASN A 15 -0.43 47.36 -66.55
CA ASN A 15 0.34 48.26 -67.41
C ASN A 15 -0.50 49.23 -68.27
N ASN A 16 -1.77 49.46 -67.94
CA ASN A 16 -2.64 50.40 -68.65
C ASN A 16 -2.20 51.84 -68.40
N ILE A 17 -2.41 52.73 -69.38
CA ILE A 17 -2.08 54.15 -69.29
C ILE A 17 -3.36 54.98 -69.52
N ALA A 18 -3.76 55.74 -68.53
CA ALA A 18 -4.88 56.68 -68.55
C ALA A 18 -4.34 58.12 -68.56
N PRO A 19 -4.16 58.75 -69.74
CA PRO A 19 -3.47 60.03 -69.85
C PRO A 19 -4.22 61.20 -69.19
N TYR A 20 -3.46 62.22 -68.80
CA TYR A 20 -3.98 63.52 -68.38
C TYR A 20 -3.90 64.51 -69.56
N ASP A 21 -5.01 65.17 -69.86
CA ASP A 21 -5.03 66.28 -70.82
C ASP A 21 -4.87 67.60 -70.05
N SER A 22 -3.66 68.14 -70.08
CA SER A 22 -3.28 69.40 -69.44
C SER A 22 -3.82 70.65 -70.14
N ALA A 23 -4.30 70.55 -71.39
CA ALA A 23 -4.87 71.69 -72.10
C ALA A 23 -6.34 71.93 -71.72
N ASN A 24 -7.10 70.84 -71.52
CA ASN A 24 -8.52 70.89 -71.16
C ASN A 24 -8.80 70.59 -69.66
N TYR A 25 -7.76 70.36 -68.85
CA TYR A 25 -7.87 69.89 -67.46
C TYR A 25 -8.70 68.60 -67.32
N THR A 26 -8.73 67.73 -68.34
CA THR A 26 -9.55 66.52 -68.32
C THR A 26 -8.74 65.27 -67.94
N THR A 27 -9.35 64.47 -67.07
CA THR A 27 -8.77 63.22 -66.58
C THR A 27 -9.39 62.03 -67.32
N ALA A 28 -8.61 61.33 -68.15
CA ALA A 28 -8.98 59.99 -68.59
C ALA A 28 -8.84 59.01 -67.41
N ALA A 29 -9.63 57.93 -67.42
CA ALA A 29 -9.57 56.85 -66.44
C ALA A 29 -9.84 55.51 -67.11
N LEU A 30 -9.24 54.42 -66.60
CA LEU A 30 -9.46 53.07 -67.12
C LEU A 30 -10.95 52.66 -67.05
N ILE A 31 -11.60 53.02 -65.93
CA ILE A 31 -13.04 52.87 -65.73
C ILE A 31 -13.63 54.26 -65.46
N ASN A 32 -14.37 54.81 -66.41
CA ASN A 32 -14.99 56.15 -66.30
C ASN A 32 -16.52 56.04 -66.39
N LEU A 33 -17.20 56.40 -65.30
CA LEU A 33 -18.63 56.18 -65.06
C LEU A 33 -19.35 57.50 -64.82
N ARG A 34 -20.42 57.78 -65.57
CA ARG A 34 -21.24 58.98 -65.41
C ARG A 34 -22.72 58.60 -65.38
N SER A 35 -23.46 59.09 -64.38
CA SER A 35 -24.92 58.91 -64.25
C SER A 35 -25.38 57.44 -64.33
N ALA A 36 -24.66 56.54 -63.67
CA ALA A 36 -24.88 55.09 -63.75
C ALA A 36 -25.56 54.51 -62.50
N LYS A 37 -26.54 53.62 -62.70
CA LYS A 37 -27.15 52.84 -61.61
C LYS A 37 -26.19 51.70 -61.21
N THR A 38 -25.92 51.62 -59.91
CA THR A 38 -24.88 50.84 -59.20
C THR A 38 -24.12 49.78 -60.01
N ILE A 39 -22.81 49.99 -60.15
CA ILE A 39 -21.85 49.15 -60.87
C ILE A 39 -21.02 48.32 -59.89
N LYS A 40 -20.71 47.07 -60.25
CA LYS A 40 -19.96 46.12 -59.42
C LYS A 40 -18.57 45.87 -60.01
N ILE A 41 -17.53 45.95 -59.18
CA ILE A 41 -16.13 45.71 -59.54
C ILE A 41 -15.56 44.80 -58.45
N GLU A 42 -15.42 43.50 -58.72
CA GLU A 42 -15.04 42.51 -57.70
C GLU A 42 -13.95 41.50 -58.07
N ASN A 43 -13.08 41.13 -57.11
CA ASN A 43 -12.05 40.09 -57.31
C ASN A 43 -11.05 40.40 -58.45
N ASN A 44 -10.77 41.67 -58.74
CA ASN A 44 -9.85 42.08 -59.82
C ASN A 44 -8.46 42.44 -59.29
N ARG A 45 -7.44 42.39 -60.16
CA ARG A 45 -6.09 42.87 -59.87
C ARG A 45 -5.75 44.05 -60.78
N PHE A 46 -5.46 45.22 -60.20
CA PHE A 46 -5.09 46.44 -60.92
C PHE A 46 -3.61 46.75 -60.62
N VAL A 47 -2.71 46.42 -61.55
CA VAL A 47 -1.25 46.36 -61.30
C VAL A 47 -0.46 47.26 -62.25
N ASN A 48 0.53 48.02 -61.73
CA ASN A 48 1.48 48.82 -62.54
C ASN A 48 0.84 49.85 -63.50
N ASN A 49 -0.44 50.17 -63.38
CA ASN A 49 -1.11 51.11 -64.27
C ASN A 49 -0.65 52.54 -63.99
N SER A 50 -0.68 53.39 -65.03
CA SER A 50 -0.35 54.81 -64.93
C SER A 50 -1.59 55.68 -65.15
N GLY A 51 -1.84 56.63 -64.24
CA GLY A 51 -2.98 57.54 -64.28
C GLY A 51 -4.20 57.08 -63.48
N CYS A 52 -5.38 57.61 -63.78
CA CYS A 52 -6.60 57.31 -63.04
C CYS A 52 -7.15 55.90 -63.35
N LEU A 53 -7.43 55.13 -62.31
CA LEU A 53 -8.04 53.80 -62.43
C LEU A 53 -9.56 53.90 -62.53
N LEU A 54 -10.21 54.55 -61.56
CA LEU A 54 -11.66 54.63 -61.46
C LEU A 54 -12.09 56.08 -61.29
N LYS A 55 -12.89 56.59 -62.21
CA LYS A 55 -13.54 57.90 -62.13
C LYS A 55 -15.06 57.75 -62.13
N THR A 56 -15.74 58.40 -61.19
CA THR A 56 -17.22 58.42 -61.13
C THR A 56 -17.80 59.81 -60.99
N GLU A 57 -18.92 60.05 -61.66
CA GLU A 57 -19.74 61.26 -61.56
C GLU A 57 -21.22 60.85 -61.47
N TYR A 58 -21.90 61.12 -60.36
CA TYR A 58 -23.30 60.73 -60.14
C TYR A 58 -23.57 59.23 -60.36
N ALA A 59 -22.71 58.35 -59.85
CA ALA A 59 -22.84 56.91 -60.03
C ALA A 59 -22.69 56.13 -58.71
N GLY A 60 -23.32 54.97 -58.63
CA GLY A 60 -23.10 54.00 -57.55
C GLY A 60 -21.99 53.01 -57.90
N VAL A 61 -21.10 52.67 -56.96
CA VAL A 61 -20.06 51.64 -57.14
C VAL A 61 -19.94 50.73 -55.92
N LEU A 62 -19.94 49.42 -56.15
CA LEU A 62 -19.47 48.39 -55.22
C LEU A 62 -18.10 47.88 -55.69
N PHE A 63 -17.04 48.33 -55.03
CA PHE A 63 -15.65 47.97 -55.32
C PHE A 63 -15.16 47.01 -54.21
N ARG A 64 -15.11 45.71 -54.49
CA ARG A 64 -14.85 44.69 -53.46
C ARG A 64 -13.82 43.61 -53.79
N ASP A 65 -13.11 43.10 -52.79
CA ASP A 65 -12.14 42.01 -52.95
C ASP A 65 -11.05 42.26 -54.03
N ASN A 66 -10.76 43.52 -54.38
CA ASN A 66 -9.79 43.86 -55.43
C ASN A 66 -8.39 44.11 -54.85
N VAL A 67 -7.35 43.73 -55.59
CA VAL A 67 -5.95 44.08 -55.31
C VAL A 67 -5.53 45.24 -56.20
N VAL A 68 -5.07 46.35 -55.62
CA VAL A 68 -4.67 47.57 -56.35
C VAL A 68 -3.23 47.89 -55.98
N TYR A 69 -2.29 47.63 -56.89
CA TYR A 69 -0.88 47.48 -56.55
C TYR A 69 0.12 48.16 -57.52
N LYS A 70 1.13 48.84 -56.97
CA LYS A 70 2.22 49.50 -57.73
C LYS A 70 1.77 50.47 -58.85
N ASN A 71 0.55 50.99 -58.80
CA ASN A 71 0.06 51.97 -59.77
C ASN A 71 0.71 53.35 -59.54
N LYS A 72 0.93 54.12 -60.62
CA LYS A 72 1.60 55.43 -60.60
C LYS A 72 0.64 56.52 -61.08
N ILE A 73 0.46 57.58 -60.30
CA ILE A 73 -0.50 58.64 -60.59
C ILE A 73 0.24 59.97 -60.68
N PHE A 74 -0.08 60.75 -61.71
CA PHE A 74 0.61 61.99 -62.06
C PHE A 74 -0.40 63.10 -62.36
N ASN A 75 0.07 64.36 -62.36
CA ASN A 75 -0.57 65.50 -63.02
C ASN A 75 -2.05 65.70 -62.65
N TRP A 76 -2.35 65.94 -61.36
CA TRP A 76 -3.67 66.27 -60.85
C TRP A 76 -4.75 65.17 -61.04
N GLN A 77 -4.33 63.93 -61.33
CA GLN A 77 -5.22 62.76 -61.32
C GLN A 77 -5.27 62.12 -59.92
N SER A 78 -6.32 61.34 -59.64
CA SER A 78 -6.36 60.41 -58.49
C SER A 78 -6.40 58.99 -59.03
N LEU A 79 -5.94 57.99 -58.27
CA LEU A 79 -6.14 56.57 -58.61
C LEU A 79 -7.64 56.26 -58.65
N ILE A 80 -8.37 56.70 -57.63
CA ILE A 80 -9.83 56.62 -57.56
C ILE A 80 -10.37 58.02 -57.28
N ALA A 81 -11.25 58.51 -58.15
CA ALA A 81 -11.91 59.81 -58.03
C ALA A 81 -13.43 59.63 -58.11
N MET A 82 -14.16 60.03 -57.08
CA MET A 82 -15.62 59.93 -57.03
C MET A 82 -16.24 61.30 -56.74
N ASN A 83 -17.11 61.76 -57.64
CA ASN A 83 -17.78 63.06 -57.57
C ASN A 83 -19.30 62.86 -57.48
N SER A 84 -19.95 63.44 -56.48
CA SER A 84 -21.41 63.35 -56.23
C SER A 84 -21.95 61.92 -56.35
N SER A 85 -21.20 60.94 -55.86
CA SER A 85 -21.38 59.51 -56.14
C SER A 85 -21.59 58.70 -54.85
N GLU A 86 -21.99 57.43 -54.99
CA GLU A 86 -22.14 56.50 -53.86
C GLU A 86 -21.16 55.34 -54.00
N GLY A 87 -20.43 55.01 -52.92
CA GLY A 87 -19.34 54.03 -52.97
C GLY A 87 -19.36 53.04 -51.80
N ILE A 88 -19.13 51.75 -52.08
CA ILE A 88 -18.84 50.72 -51.07
C ILE A 88 -17.52 50.06 -51.45
N PHE A 89 -16.49 50.33 -50.65
CA PHE A 89 -15.15 49.74 -50.72
C PHE A 89 -15.03 48.66 -49.66
N TYR A 90 -14.96 47.40 -50.07
CA TYR A 90 -15.01 46.25 -49.18
C TYR A 90 -13.91 45.21 -49.45
N LYS A 91 -13.13 44.77 -48.46
CA LYS A 91 -12.09 43.72 -48.65
C LYS A 91 -11.03 44.01 -49.72
N ASN A 92 -10.76 45.28 -50.06
CA ASN A 92 -9.71 45.59 -51.05
C ASN A 92 -8.33 45.67 -50.40
N PHE A 93 -7.31 45.24 -51.14
CA PHE A 93 -5.90 45.36 -50.76
C PHE A 93 -5.21 46.39 -51.65
N ILE A 94 -4.91 47.58 -51.13
CA ILE A 94 -4.38 48.72 -51.89
C ILE A 94 -2.96 49.01 -51.40
N ALA A 95 -1.94 48.62 -52.18
CA ALA A 95 -0.55 48.71 -51.73
C ALA A 95 0.48 49.25 -52.73
N ASN A 96 1.51 49.93 -52.23
CA ASN A 96 2.64 50.45 -53.00
C ASN A 96 2.29 51.37 -54.19
N ASN A 97 1.09 51.95 -54.21
CA ASN A 97 0.72 52.92 -55.23
C ASN A 97 1.35 54.28 -54.91
N ARG A 98 1.75 55.04 -55.94
CA ARG A 98 2.48 56.31 -55.77
C ARG A 98 1.83 57.47 -56.53
N THR A 99 1.64 58.61 -55.86
CA THR A 99 1.26 59.88 -56.47
C THR A 99 2.46 60.84 -56.56
N HIS A 100 2.48 61.67 -57.61
CA HIS A 100 3.52 62.69 -57.85
C HIS A 100 2.92 63.95 -58.47
N ASN A 101 3.30 65.13 -57.96
CA ASN A 101 2.81 66.44 -58.39
C ASN A 101 1.28 66.62 -58.34
N ASN A 102 0.61 65.89 -57.46
CA ASN A 102 -0.84 65.94 -57.25
C ASN A 102 -1.21 66.86 -56.09
N ASN A 103 -1.07 68.18 -56.28
CA ASN A 103 -1.62 69.12 -55.30
C ASN A 103 -3.15 68.90 -55.21
N TYR A 104 -3.68 68.72 -54.00
CA TYR A 104 -5.11 68.53 -53.67
C TYR A 104 -5.81 67.23 -54.11
N TYR A 105 -5.39 66.52 -55.17
CA TYR A 105 -6.18 65.38 -55.71
C TYR A 105 -5.86 64.00 -55.12
N GLY A 106 -4.70 63.80 -54.49
CA GLY A 106 -4.38 62.59 -53.73
C GLY A 106 -4.38 61.25 -54.50
N LEU A 107 -4.31 60.13 -53.76
CA LEU A 107 -4.47 58.78 -54.34
C LEU A 107 -5.97 58.44 -54.48
N LEU A 108 -6.75 58.71 -53.45
CA LEU A 108 -8.19 58.48 -53.40
C LEU A 108 -8.89 59.82 -53.15
N ASN A 109 -9.89 60.18 -53.96
CA ASN A 109 -10.56 61.47 -53.89
C ASN A 109 -12.08 61.30 -53.89
N PHE A 110 -12.76 61.92 -52.92
CA PHE A 110 -14.20 61.82 -52.72
C PHE A 110 -14.81 63.21 -52.58
N SER A 111 -15.35 63.74 -53.69
CA SER A 111 -16.06 65.01 -53.76
C SER A 111 -17.56 64.80 -53.58
N SER A 112 -18.17 65.44 -52.59
CA SER A 112 -19.62 65.45 -52.32
C SER A 112 -20.27 64.06 -52.37
N SER A 113 -19.54 63.03 -51.95
CA SER A 113 -19.87 61.62 -52.19
C SER A 113 -20.18 60.87 -50.89
N ASN A 114 -21.04 59.87 -50.97
CA ASN A 114 -21.41 59.01 -49.84
C ASN A 114 -20.64 57.69 -49.95
N THR A 115 -19.58 57.50 -49.17
CA THR A 115 -18.67 56.35 -49.31
C THR A 115 -18.47 55.57 -48.02
N VAL A 116 -18.52 54.24 -48.13
CA VAL A 116 -18.24 53.28 -47.06
C VAL A 116 -16.96 52.53 -47.36
N PHE A 117 -16.00 52.60 -46.44
CA PHE A 117 -14.79 51.77 -46.40
C PHE A 117 -14.92 50.75 -45.27
N ASN A 118 -14.94 49.47 -45.63
CA ASN A 118 -15.03 48.36 -44.69
C ASN A 118 -13.99 47.27 -45.03
N ASN A 119 -13.21 46.80 -44.05
CA ASN A 119 -12.33 45.64 -44.23
C ASN A 119 -11.24 45.81 -45.30
N ASN A 120 -10.80 47.04 -45.59
CA ASN A 120 -9.75 47.29 -46.58
C ASN A 120 -8.38 47.32 -45.89
N VAL A 121 -7.37 46.77 -46.56
CA VAL A 121 -5.96 46.92 -46.21
C VAL A 121 -5.34 47.91 -47.18
N VAL A 122 -4.88 49.05 -46.66
CA VAL A 122 -4.28 50.13 -47.44
C VAL A 122 -2.90 50.40 -46.87
N VAL A 123 -1.85 49.96 -47.55
CA VAL A 123 -0.50 49.87 -46.95
C VAL A 123 0.63 50.27 -47.88
N ASN A 124 1.68 50.90 -47.36
CA ASN A 124 2.88 51.29 -48.13
C ASN A 124 2.62 52.14 -49.38
N ASN A 125 1.48 52.82 -49.49
CA ASN A 125 1.28 53.79 -50.56
C ASN A 125 2.14 55.04 -50.28
N LEU A 126 2.36 55.87 -51.29
CA LEU A 126 3.28 57.01 -51.17
C LEU A 126 2.76 58.23 -51.93
N ASP A 127 2.47 59.31 -51.22
CA ASP A 127 2.34 60.62 -51.83
C ASP A 127 3.65 61.41 -51.74
N THR A 128 4.23 61.76 -52.88
CA THR A 128 5.46 62.56 -52.91
C THR A 128 5.21 64.07 -52.89
N GLY A 129 3.95 64.52 -53.06
CA GLY A 129 3.60 65.94 -53.11
C GLY A 129 4.29 66.68 -54.26
N ASN A 130 4.43 68.00 -54.12
CA ASN A 130 5.09 68.88 -55.09
C ASN A 130 6.01 69.88 -54.35
N ASN A 131 7.17 69.40 -53.89
CA ASN A 131 8.19 70.08 -53.05
C ASN A 131 7.73 70.70 -51.72
N ASN A 132 6.43 70.85 -51.46
CA ASN A 132 5.87 71.40 -50.23
C ASN A 132 5.34 70.26 -49.33
N VAL A 133 5.91 70.13 -48.13
CA VAL A 133 5.71 68.97 -47.24
C VAL A 133 4.29 68.90 -46.65
N TYR A 134 3.59 70.03 -46.58
CA TYR A 134 2.30 70.17 -45.88
C TYR A 134 1.05 69.72 -46.67
N TYR A 135 1.19 69.39 -47.96
CA TYR A 135 0.06 69.08 -48.86
C TYR A 135 0.12 67.66 -49.44
N ARG A 136 0.48 66.66 -48.62
CA ARG A 136 0.49 65.23 -48.98
C ARG A 136 -0.80 64.56 -48.50
N TYR A 137 -1.62 64.08 -49.42
CA TYR A 137 -2.98 63.60 -49.11
C TYR A 137 -3.30 62.28 -49.83
N LEU A 138 -2.99 61.13 -49.22
CA LEU A 138 -3.33 59.83 -49.79
C LEU A 138 -4.83 59.69 -50.04
N LEU A 139 -5.68 60.07 -49.08
CA LEU A 139 -7.11 60.20 -49.30
C LEU A 139 -7.55 61.63 -48.96
N ASN A 140 -8.20 62.26 -49.93
CA ASN A 140 -8.93 63.51 -49.77
C ASN A 140 -10.43 63.21 -49.84
N ALA A 141 -11.22 63.78 -48.93
CA ALA A 141 -12.66 63.81 -49.05
C ALA A 141 -13.20 65.17 -48.62
N TYR A 142 -14.14 65.72 -49.40
CA TYR A 142 -14.82 66.97 -49.07
C TYR A 142 -16.29 66.94 -49.49
N GLY A 143 -17.20 67.36 -48.60
CA GLY A 143 -18.65 67.21 -48.80
C GLY A 143 -19.15 65.76 -48.70
N GLY A 144 -20.42 65.59 -48.33
CA GLY A 144 -21.07 64.28 -48.29
C GLY A 144 -20.81 63.50 -47.00
N ARG A 145 -20.63 62.18 -47.10
CA ARG A 145 -20.52 61.29 -45.94
C ARG A 145 -19.45 60.22 -46.14
N MET A 146 -18.52 60.11 -45.19
CA MET A 146 -17.49 59.08 -45.17
C MET A 146 -17.64 58.17 -43.96
N LEU A 147 -17.70 56.86 -44.20
CA LEU A 147 -17.80 55.83 -43.16
C LEU A 147 -16.61 54.87 -43.22
N PHE A 148 -15.84 54.75 -42.14
CA PHE A 148 -14.68 53.83 -42.05
C PHE A 148 -14.87 52.82 -40.91
N HIS A 149 -14.96 51.53 -41.22
CA HIS A 149 -15.11 50.47 -40.24
C HIS A 149 -14.09 49.34 -40.48
N ALA A 150 -13.39 48.87 -39.44
CA ALA A 150 -12.56 47.68 -39.53
C ALA A 150 -11.57 47.70 -40.71
N ASN A 151 -10.90 48.83 -40.97
CA ASN A 151 -9.87 48.93 -42.00
C ASN A 151 -8.47 48.99 -41.36
N THR A 152 -7.47 48.49 -42.08
CA THR A 152 -6.06 48.69 -41.75
C THR A 152 -5.46 49.72 -42.69
N PHE A 153 -5.05 50.86 -42.16
CA PHE A 153 -4.15 51.80 -42.83
C PHE A 153 -2.80 51.78 -42.13
N ALA A 154 -1.73 51.46 -42.85
CA ALA A 154 -0.39 51.49 -42.28
C ALA A 154 0.69 51.95 -43.26
N ASN A 155 1.69 52.67 -42.76
CA ASN A 155 2.90 53.02 -43.50
C ASN A 155 2.66 53.79 -44.83
N ASN A 156 1.56 54.53 -44.97
CA ASN A 156 1.24 55.24 -46.22
C ASN A 156 1.88 56.63 -46.40
N ASN A 157 2.72 57.07 -45.45
CA ASN A 157 3.53 58.30 -45.54
C ASN A 157 2.75 59.58 -45.96
N GLY A 158 1.49 59.70 -45.51
CA GLY A 158 0.65 60.87 -45.81
C GLY A 158 -0.85 60.58 -45.91
N ILE A 159 -1.48 60.16 -44.83
CA ILE A 159 -2.94 60.23 -44.62
C ILE A 159 -3.25 61.63 -44.01
N LYS A 160 -4.45 62.22 -43.99
CA LYS A 160 -5.63 62.28 -44.89
C LYS A 160 -6.19 63.70 -44.74
N TYR A 161 -6.92 64.23 -45.73
CA TYR A 161 -7.63 65.51 -45.61
C TYR A 161 -9.14 65.29 -45.66
N PHE A 162 -9.86 65.68 -44.60
CA PHE A 162 -11.32 65.63 -44.53
C PHE A 162 -11.89 67.03 -44.27
N TYR A 163 -12.81 67.49 -45.12
CA TYR A 163 -13.34 68.86 -45.08
C TYR A 163 -14.85 68.96 -45.33
N GLY A 164 -15.61 69.59 -44.43
CA GLY A 164 -17.03 69.92 -44.68
C GLY A 164 -17.91 68.70 -44.99
N LEU A 165 -17.78 67.63 -44.20
CA LEU A 165 -18.48 66.36 -44.42
C LEU A 165 -18.77 65.61 -43.11
N LEU A 166 -19.74 64.69 -43.14
CA LEU A 166 -20.07 63.80 -42.02
C LEU A 166 -19.12 62.58 -42.00
N LEU A 167 -18.14 62.58 -41.09
CA LEU A 167 -17.15 61.52 -40.94
C LEU A 167 -17.47 60.62 -39.75
N LYS A 168 -17.62 59.31 -39.96
CA LYS A 168 -17.68 58.34 -38.86
C LYS A 168 -16.65 57.23 -39.07
N ALA A 169 -15.70 57.11 -38.16
CA ALA A 169 -14.68 56.08 -38.18
C ALA A 169 -14.72 55.25 -36.90
N ARG A 170 -14.90 53.92 -37.00
CA ARG A 170 -14.82 52.99 -35.86
C ARG A 170 -13.86 51.83 -36.11
N ASN A 171 -13.15 51.40 -35.06
CA ASN A 171 -12.45 50.12 -35.02
C ASN A 171 -11.45 49.94 -36.19
N ASN A 172 -10.76 51.00 -36.60
CA ASN A 172 -9.72 50.96 -37.64
C ASN A 172 -8.32 50.93 -37.00
N ILE A 173 -7.37 50.28 -37.67
CA ILE A 173 -5.94 50.38 -37.35
C ILE A 173 -5.35 51.50 -38.20
N LEU A 174 -4.68 52.45 -37.56
CA LEU A 174 -4.02 53.60 -38.18
C LEU A 174 -2.57 53.64 -37.63
N TRP A 175 -1.63 53.03 -38.35
CA TRP A 175 -0.23 52.87 -37.91
C TRP A 175 0.76 53.66 -38.78
N ASP A 176 1.50 54.58 -38.16
CA ASP A 176 2.46 55.49 -38.80
C ASP A 176 1.76 56.36 -39.87
N GLU A 177 0.60 56.91 -39.48
CA GLU A 177 -0.30 57.68 -40.35
C GLU A 177 -0.58 59.09 -39.82
N LEU A 178 -0.41 60.11 -40.67
CA LEU A 178 -0.87 61.48 -40.40
C LEU A 178 -2.41 61.55 -40.50
N ILE A 179 -3.09 62.43 -39.75
CA ILE A 179 -4.56 62.63 -39.86
C ILE A 179 -4.88 64.12 -39.76
N TYR A 180 -5.53 64.69 -40.78
CA TYR A 180 -5.93 66.10 -40.82
C TYR A 180 -7.45 66.24 -41.06
N THR A 181 -8.13 66.92 -40.14
CA THR A 181 -9.59 67.09 -40.16
C THR A 181 -9.96 68.56 -39.93
N TYR A 182 -10.82 69.11 -40.78
CA TYR A 182 -11.20 70.53 -40.70
C TYR A 182 -12.69 70.72 -41.01
N GLY A 183 -13.42 71.41 -40.13
CA GLY A 183 -14.82 71.77 -40.34
C GLY A 183 -15.73 70.57 -40.67
N LEU A 184 -15.70 69.51 -39.86
CA LEU A 184 -16.57 68.34 -40.05
C LEU A 184 -18.01 68.63 -39.61
N ASP A 185 -18.98 67.97 -40.25
CA ASP A 185 -20.39 68.14 -39.93
C ASP A 185 -20.74 67.58 -38.53
N ALA A 186 -21.79 68.14 -37.93
CA ALA A 186 -22.29 67.71 -36.62
C ALA A 186 -22.64 66.21 -36.59
N GLY A 187 -22.20 65.52 -35.53
CA GLY A 187 -22.36 64.07 -35.39
C GLY A 187 -21.24 63.24 -36.04
N SER A 188 -20.16 63.88 -36.49
CA SER A 188 -18.90 63.21 -36.86
C SER A 188 -18.15 62.67 -35.64
N PHE A 189 -17.42 61.56 -35.78
CA PHE A 189 -16.55 61.00 -34.73
C PHE A 189 -15.50 60.02 -35.28
N ILE A 190 -14.41 59.85 -34.53
CA ILE A 190 -13.36 58.85 -34.72
C ILE A 190 -13.24 58.08 -33.40
N GLN A 191 -13.84 56.89 -33.34
CA GLN A 191 -14.08 56.12 -32.11
C GLN A 191 -13.37 54.76 -32.08
N SER A 192 -12.70 54.41 -30.98
CA SER A 192 -12.10 53.07 -30.74
C SER A 192 -11.22 52.55 -31.88
N ASN A 193 -10.43 53.44 -32.46
CA ASN A 193 -9.37 53.14 -33.43
C ASN A 193 -8.04 52.99 -32.69
N ILE A 194 -7.07 52.33 -33.33
CA ILE A 194 -5.68 52.26 -32.87
C ILE A 194 -4.84 53.29 -33.62
N LEU A 195 -4.12 54.12 -32.87
CA LEU A 195 -3.48 55.37 -33.32
C LEU A 195 -1.98 55.37 -33.00
N LYS A 196 -1.20 54.50 -33.63
CA LYS A 196 0.26 54.43 -33.40
C LYS A 196 1.01 55.46 -34.23
N ASN A 197 1.83 56.29 -33.59
CA ASN A 197 2.56 57.43 -34.16
C ASN A 197 1.69 58.37 -35.03
N ALA A 198 0.38 58.40 -34.74
CA ALA A 198 -0.56 59.11 -35.58
C ALA A 198 -0.61 60.60 -35.22
N ASN A 199 -0.01 61.45 -36.06
CA ASN A 199 -0.04 62.90 -35.88
C ASN A 199 -1.45 63.42 -36.18
N GLN A 200 -2.14 63.90 -35.15
CA GLN A 200 -3.54 64.35 -35.23
C GLN A 200 -3.61 65.88 -35.28
N TYR A 201 -4.20 66.42 -36.34
CA TYR A 201 -4.56 67.83 -36.45
C TYR A 201 -6.08 67.95 -36.61
N SER A 202 -6.73 68.42 -35.55
CA SER A 202 -8.17 68.65 -35.50
C SER A 202 -8.49 69.96 -34.78
N TYR A 203 -9.61 70.58 -35.16
CA TYR A 203 -10.09 71.83 -34.58
C TYR A 203 -11.17 71.61 -33.49
N TYR A 204 -11.63 70.38 -33.26
CA TYR A 204 -12.63 70.00 -32.26
C TYR A 204 -12.47 68.54 -31.77
N ASP A 205 -13.09 68.20 -30.63
CA ASP A 205 -13.01 66.88 -29.95
C ASP A 205 -13.81 65.76 -30.66
N TYR A 206 -13.37 65.34 -31.85
CA TYR A 206 -13.99 64.21 -32.57
C TYR A 206 -13.45 62.82 -32.17
N PHE A 207 -12.37 62.74 -31.38
CA PHE A 207 -11.66 61.50 -31.05
C PHE A 207 -12.17 60.91 -29.72
N ILE A 208 -12.76 59.72 -29.75
CA ILE A 208 -13.46 59.11 -28.59
C ILE A 208 -12.92 57.70 -28.32
N ALA A 209 -12.43 57.43 -27.11
CA ALA A 209 -12.02 56.09 -26.66
C ALA A 209 -11.09 55.33 -27.64
N ASN A 210 -10.20 56.04 -28.34
CA ASN A 210 -9.15 55.47 -29.18
C ASN A 210 -7.97 55.00 -28.32
N SER A 211 -7.18 54.05 -28.81
CA SER A 211 -6.01 53.51 -28.11
C SER A 211 -4.70 53.85 -28.83
N ASP A 212 -3.67 54.11 -28.04
CA ASP A 212 -2.27 54.28 -28.42
C ASP A 212 -1.49 52.95 -28.47
N ARG A 213 -2.11 51.81 -28.10
CA ARG A 213 -1.45 50.50 -28.05
C ARG A 213 -1.05 50.01 -29.44
N ASP A 214 0.24 49.72 -29.58
CA ASP A 214 0.86 49.22 -30.81
C ASP A 214 0.14 48.00 -31.43
N PRO A 215 -0.31 48.06 -32.70
CA PRO A 215 -0.76 46.87 -33.41
C PRO A 215 0.46 45.99 -33.73
N LEU A 216 0.50 44.77 -33.19
CA LEU A 216 1.58 43.83 -33.44
C LEU A 216 1.25 42.97 -34.66
N PHE A 217 1.74 43.37 -35.84
CA PHE A 217 1.64 42.57 -37.07
C PHE A 217 2.68 41.43 -37.09
N VAL A 218 2.40 40.34 -37.81
CA VAL A 218 3.26 39.14 -37.89
C VAL A 218 4.62 39.43 -38.53
N SER A 219 4.64 40.12 -39.67
CA SER A 219 5.88 40.56 -40.35
C SER A 219 5.56 41.70 -41.32
N PRO A 220 5.24 42.90 -40.81
CA PRO A 220 4.96 44.06 -41.63
C PRO A 220 6.24 44.60 -42.29
N THR A 221 6.11 45.57 -43.18
CA THR A 221 7.27 46.38 -43.60
C THR A 221 7.70 47.33 -42.49
N THR A 222 9.00 47.63 -42.44
CA THR A 222 9.62 48.53 -41.46
C THR A 222 9.72 49.98 -41.94
N MET A 223 9.42 50.24 -43.22
CA MET A 223 9.35 51.58 -43.81
C MET A 223 8.15 51.71 -44.75
N GLY A 224 7.63 52.93 -44.85
CA GLY A 224 6.52 53.27 -45.75
C GLY A 224 6.91 53.58 -47.19
N GLY A 225 5.90 53.54 -48.06
CA GLY A 225 6.03 53.83 -49.48
C GLY A 225 6.67 52.70 -50.32
N ILE A 226 7.17 53.07 -51.51
CA ILE A 226 7.61 52.12 -52.55
C ILE A 226 8.90 51.34 -52.24
N GLY A 227 9.57 51.62 -51.12
CA GLY A 227 10.86 51.02 -50.76
C GLY A 227 10.78 49.58 -50.24
N GLN A 228 9.61 49.14 -49.77
CA GLN A 228 9.38 47.77 -49.28
C GLN A 228 8.02 47.25 -49.77
N ASP A 229 7.93 45.96 -50.05
CA ASP A 229 6.77 45.35 -50.70
C ASP A 229 5.62 45.09 -49.70
N GLY A 230 4.64 45.99 -49.69
CA GLY A 230 3.46 45.90 -48.84
C GLY A 230 2.45 44.84 -49.28
N LEU A 231 2.54 44.30 -50.50
CA LEU A 231 1.71 43.15 -50.90
C LEU A 231 2.33 41.81 -50.46
N ALA A 232 3.67 41.74 -50.37
CA ALA A 232 4.37 40.55 -49.89
C ALA A 232 4.56 40.50 -48.35
N ALA A 233 4.43 41.65 -47.67
CA ALA A 233 4.51 41.73 -46.21
C ALA A 233 3.25 41.20 -45.50
N LYS A 234 3.42 40.73 -44.27
CA LYS A 234 2.36 40.14 -43.45
C LYS A 234 1.77 41.17 -42.50
N TRP A 235 0.72 41.83 -42.98
CA TRP A 235 -0.19 42.71 -42.23
C TRP A 235 -1.26 41.93 -41.44
N GLU A 236 -0.98 40.65 -41.21
CA GLU A 236 -1.70 39.73 -40.36
C GLU A 236 -1.45 40.18 -38.91
N LEU A 237 -2.47 40.22 -38.04
CA LEU A 237 -2.23 40.49 -36.62
C LEU A 237 -1.61 39.26 -35.96
N SER A 238 -0.51 39.47 -35.25
CA SER A 238 0.09 38.45 -34.37
C SER A 238 -0.83 38.20 -33.18
N TYR A 239 -0.76 36.99 -32.63
CA TYR A 239 -1.65 36.53 -31.55
C TYR A 239 -1.62 37.40 -30.28
N TYR A 240 -0.49 38.04 -29.96
CA TYR A 240 -0.36 38.93 -28.80
C TYR A 240 -0.74 40.38 -29.09
N SER A 241 -1.23 40.69 -30.30
CA SER A 241 -1.55 42.06 -30.67
C SER A 241 -2.66 42.61 -29.77
N PRO A 242 -2.45 43.76 -29.09
CA PRO A 242 -3.50 44.43 -28.32
C PRO A 242 -4.62 44.99 -29.20
N ALA A 243 -4.51 44.82 -30.53
CA ALA A 243 -5.53 45.12 -31.52
C ALA A 243 -6.60 44.03 -31.67
N ILE A 244 -6.30 42.78 -31.30
CA ILE A 244 -7.27 41.69 -31.38
C ILE A 244 -8.40 41.97 -30.38
N ASN A 245 -9.65 41.95 -30.87
CA ASN A 245 -10.85 42.25 -30.06
C ASN A 245 -10.81 43.60 -29.30
N ALA A 246 -10.23 44.65 -29.90
CA ALA A 246 -10.09 45.97 -29.26
C ALA A 246 -11.24 46.96 -29.57
N GLY A 247 -12.18 46.62 -30.44
CA GLY A 247 -13.24 47.52 -30.93
C GLY A 247 -14.59 47.41 -30.23
N VAL A 248 -15.48 48.39 -30.40
CA VAL A 248 -16.86 48.38 -29.83
C VAL A 248 -17.80 47.42 -30.55
N THR A 249 -18.81 46.88 -29.87
CA THR A 249 -19.87 46.03 -30.45
C THR A 249 -20.94 46.78 -31.26
N ASP A 250 -21.03 48.11 -31.16
CA ASP A 250 -22.04 48.89 -31.88
C ASP A 250 -21.82 48.87 -33.40
N THR A 251 -22.63 48.06 -34.10
CA THR A 251 -22.69 47.98 -35.57
C THR A 251 -23.72 48.92 -36.21
N ALA A 252 -24.39 49.79 -35.46
CA ALA A 252 -25.47 50.63 -36.00
C ALA A 252 -24.99 51.52 -37.16
N GLY A 253 -25.65 51.38 -38.31
CA GLY A 253 -25.29 52.09 -39.54
C GLY A 253 -24.01 51.59 -40.24
N MET A 254 -23.44 50.46 -39.81
CA MET A 254 -22.32 49.81 -40.49
C MET A 254 -22.80 48.73 -41.45
N TYR A 255 -22.34 48.78 -42.70
CA TYR A 255 -22.56 47.72 -43.69
C TYR A 255 -21.51 46.61 -43.53
N LEU A 256 -21.55 45.87 -42.41
CA LEU A 256 -20.60 44.80 -42.12
C LEU A 256 -21.01 43.43 -42.71
N PRO A 257 -20.06 42.62 -43.18
CA PRO A 257 -20.28 41.19 -43.41
C PRO A 257 -20.43 40.43 -42.09
N LYS A 258 -20.88 39.17 -42.16
CA LYS A 258 -20.89 38.26 -41.01
C LYS A 258 -19.48 37.85 -40.53
N PHE A 259 -18.51 37.86 -41.45
CA PHE A 259 -17.14 37.38 -41.21
C PHE A 259 -16.07 38.36 -41.74
N ASP A 260 -14.87 38.32 -41.16
CA ASP A 260 -13.70 39.15 -41.49
C ASP A 260 -12.96 38.69 -42.78
N MET A 261 -11.68 39.00 -42.94
CA MET A 261 -10.85 38.48 -44.05
C MET A 261 -10.38 37.02 -43.87
N ALA A 262 -10.30 36.51 -42.64
CA ALA A 262 -9.87 35.13 -42.32
C ALA A 262 -11.04 34.18 -41.98
N GLU A 263 -12.29 34.59 -42.25
CA GLU A 263 -13.55 33.86 -42.01
C GLU A 263 -14.01 33.75 -40.53
N ASN A 264 -13.37 34.52 -39.64
CA ASN A 264 -13.75 34.69 -38.23
C ASN A 264 -15.01 35.55 -38.07
N LYS A 265 -15.79 35.34 -37.01
CA LYS A 265 -17.00 36.14 -36.73
C LYS A 265 -16.64 37.57 -36.35
N ARG A 266 -17.29 38.54 -36.99
CA ARG A 266 -17.04 39.99 -36.76
C ARG A 266 -17.28 40.49 -35.33
N ILE A 267 -18.16 39.82 -34.59
CA ILE A 267 -18.42 40.11 -33.18
C ILE A 267 -18.03 38.85 -32.41
N ASN A 268 -17.07 39.00 -31.51
CA ASN A 268 -16.53 37.92 -30.70
C ASN A 268 -16.54 38.36 -29.22
N GLY A 269 -17.57 37.92 -28.50
CA GLY A 269 -17.85 38.46 -27.16
C GLY A 269 -18.26 39.93 -27.20
N GLU A 270 -17.64 40.74 -26.35
CA GLU A 270 -17.95 42.18 -26.17
C GLU A 270 -17.13 43.10 -27.08
N ALA A 271 -16.53 42.58 -28.16
CA ALA A 271 -15.72 43.36 -29.08
C ALA A 271 -15.98 43.04 -30.55
N MET A 272 -15.63 44.03 -31.39
CA MET A 272 -15.59 43.87 -32.85
C MET A 272 -14.16 43.63 -33.34
N ASP A 273 -14.05 42.62 -34.20
CA ASP A 273 -12.87 42.29 -35.02
C ASP A 273 -12.58 43.44 -36.00
N MET A 274 -11.33 43.94 -35.98
CA MET A 274 -10.91 45.11 -36.75
C MET A 274 -10.49 44.81 -38.21
N GLY A 275 -10.60 43.56 -38.67
CA GLY A 275 -10.49 43.22 -40.09
C GLY A 275 -9.09 43.15 -40.68
N ALA A 276 -8.04 43.21 -39.88
CA ALA A 276 -6.76 42.62 -40.26
C ALA A 276 -6.88 41.09 -40.31
N TYR A 277 -5.99 40.41 -41.03
CA TYR A 277 -6.02 38.94 -41.11
C TYR A 277 -5.50 38.34 -39.79
N GLU A 278 -6.40 37.94 -38.89
CA GLU A 278 -6.02 37.41 -37.57
C GLU A 278 -5.61 35.93 -37.64
N HIS A 279 -4.50 35.55 -37.01
CA HIS A 279 -4.09 34.14 -36.92
C HIS A 279 -4.86 33.39 -35.81
N THR A 280 -6.02 32.81 -36.15
CA THR A 280 -6.85 32.04 -35.21
C THR A 280 -6.37 30.60 -35.01
N GLY A 281 -5.26 30.45 -34.28
CA GLY A 281 -4.87 29.16 -33.71
C GLY A 281 -5.63 28.82 -32.43
N SER A 282 -5.57 27.54 -32.03
CA SER A 282 -6.27 27.01 -30.87
C SER A 282 -5.32 26.55 -29.75
N LYS A 283 -5.84 26.55 -28.51
CA LYS A 283 -5.20 25.82 -27.40
C LYS A 283 -5.00 24.37 -27.79
N VAL A 284 -3.89 23.79 -27.34
CA VAL A 284 -3.62 22.36 -27.49
C VAL A 284 -4.81 21.53 -27.01
N GLN A 285 -5.09 20.44 -27.71
CA GLN A 285 -5.98 19.38 -27.28
C GLN A 285 -5.18 18.09 -27.08
N PHE A 286 -5.51 17.32 -26.04
CA PHE A 286 -4.95 15.99 -25.85
C PHE A 286 -5.70 14.98 -26.71
N LEU A 287 -5.04 14.48 -27.75
CA LEU A 287 -5.48 13.36 -28.59
C LEU A 287 -5.39 12.03 -27.84
N LEU A 288 -4.47 11.92 -26.89
CA LEU A 288 -4.35 10.81 -25.95
C LEU A 288 -3.99 11.38 -24.58
N ASN A 289 -4.77 11.01 -23.57
CA ASN A 289 -4.46 11.26 -22.16
C ASN A 289 -3.68 10.07 -21.59
N PRO A 290 -2.78 10.28 -20.62
CA PRO A 290 -2.11 9.19 -19.95
C PRO A 290 -3.11 8.34 -19.17
N THR A 291 -2.84 7.04 -19.11
CA THR A 291 -3.66 6.07 -18.40
C THR A 291 -2.96 5.66 -17.12
N GLY A 292 -3.61 5.91 -15.97
CA GLY A 292 -3.16 5.43 -14.66
C GLY A 292 -3.37 3.92 -14.49
N GLY A 293 -2.99 3.38 -13.35
CA GLY A 293 -3.14 1.94 -13.10
C GLY A 293 -2.63 1.49 -11.74
N ASN A 294 -2.89 0.21 -11.46
CA ASN A 294 -2.34 -0.53 -10.33
C ASN A 294 -1.12 -1.32 -10.81
N TYR A 295 0.03 -1.08 -10.20
CA TYR A 295 1.31 -1.67 -10.58
C TYR A 295 2.04 -2.22 -9.36
N CYS A 296 3.05 -3.04 -9.58
CA CYS A 296 3.83 -3.67 -8.54
C CYS A 296 5.16 -2.95 -8.28
N SER A 297 5.63 -3.03 -7.04
CA SER A 297 6.93 -2.47 -6.66
C SER A 297 8.04 -3.11 -7.50
N GLY A 298 8.85 -2.28 -8.15
CA GLY A 298 9.86 -2.70 -9.12
C GLY A 298 9.44 -2.66 -10.60
N ASP A 299 8.15 -2.54 -10.91
CA ASP A 299 7.66 -2.41 -12.29
C ASP A 299 8.22 -1.15 -12.98
N SER A 300 8.13 -1.09 -14.31
CA SER A 300 8.46 0.11 -15.08
C SER A 300 7.31 0.46 -16.02
N VAL A 301 6.86 1.72 -15.95
CA VAL A 301 5.64 2.19 -16.63
C VAL A 301 5.98 3.37 -17.55
N ALA A 302 5.39 3.40 -18.74
CA ALA A 302 5.46 4.53 -19.66
C ALA A 302 4.10 5.23 -19.72
N LEU A 303 4.00 6.44 -19.19
CA LEU A 303 2.83 7.30 -19.34
C LEU A 303 2.96 8.10 -20.63
N VAL A 304 1.92 8.08 -21.47
CA VAL A 304 1.95 8.70 -22.80
C VAL A 304 0.86 9.76 -22.91
N CYS A 305 1.23 10.97 -23.31
CA CYS A 305 0.30 12.00 -23.77
C CYS A 305 0.55 12.30 -25.26
N ARG A 306 -0.51 12.49 -26.04
CA ARG A 306 -0.42 12.96 -27.44
C ARG A 306 -1.22 14.23 -27.61
N ILE A 307 -0.65 15.18 -28.34
CA ILE A 307 -1.18 16.54 -28.53
C ILE A 307 -1.57 16.79 -29.99
N SER A 308 -2.51 17.70 -30.22
CA SER A 308 -3.06 18.04 -31.55
C SER A 308 -2.13 18.89 -32.42
N ASN A 309 -1.23 19.64 -31.81
CA ASN A 309 -0.37 20.65 -32.43
C ASN A 309 0.84 20.93 -31.54
N GLU A 310 1.86 21.59 -32.09
CA GLU A 310 3.13 21.87 -31.38
C GLU A 310 2.93 22.71 -30.10
N ALA A 311 3.65 22.30 -29.06
CA ALA A 311 3.62 22.91 -27.73
C ALA A 311 4.86 22.48 -26.93
N SER A 312 5.26 23.27 -25.93
CA SER A 312 6.16 22.76 -24.89
C SER A 312 5.39 21.84 -23.94
N LEU A 313 5.99 20.70 -23.60
CA LEU A 313 5.47 19.74 -22.65
C LEU A 313 6.25 19.79 -21.34
N GLN A 314 5.55 19.51 -20.25
CA GLN A 314 6.11 19.33 -18.91
C GLN A 314 5.24 18.33 -18.15
N TRP A 315 5.81 17.28 -17.58
CA TRP A 315 5.06 16.41 -16.69
C TRP A 315 5.05 16.95 -15.27
N GLN A 316 3.92 16.78 -14.60
CA GLN A 316 3.73 17.08 -13.19
C GLN A 316 3.35 15.83 -12.42
N LYS A 317 3.87 15.70 -11.19
CA LYS A 317 3.38 14.76 -10.18
C LYS A 317 2.72 15.57 -9.07
N ASP A 318 1.43 15.32 -8.80
CA ASP A 318 0.66 15.98 -7.73
C ASP A 318 0.76 17.53 -7.76
N GLY A 319 0.84 18.10 -8.96
CA GLY A 319 0.96 19.55 -9.22
C GLY A 319 2.39 20.10 -9.27
N ILE A 320 3.41 19.30 -8.97
CA ILE A 320 4.82 19.69 -8.97
C ILE A 320 5.49 19.24 -10.28
N ASP A 321 6.20 20.14 -10.97
CA ASP A 321 6.94 19.84 -12.21
C ASP A 321 8.04 18.78 -11.95
N ILE A 322 8.06 17.71 -12.74
CA ILE A 322 9.09 16.67 -12.71
C ILE A 322 10.30 17.16 -13.52
N PRO A 323 11.52 17.29 -12.95
CA PRO A 323 12.68 17.82 -13.66
C PRO A 323 12.98 17.09 -14.97
N ALA A 324 13.18 17.86 -16.05
CA ALA A 324 13.50 17.39 -17.41
C ALA A 324 12.48 16.42 -18.06
N ALA A 325 11.31 16.21 -17.46
CA ALA A 325 10.24 15.41 -18.05
C ALA A 325 9.44 16.25 -19.08
N ASN A 326 10.04 16.47 -20.24
CA ASN A 326 9.57 17.44 -21.24
C ASN A 326 9.08 16.78 -22.55
N ASP A 327 8.91 15.44 -22.56
CA ASP A 327 8.52 14.64 -23.73
C ASP A 327 7.06 14.18 -23.63
N THR A 328 6.50 13.73 -24.75
CA THR A 328 5.22 13.01 -24.88
C THR A 328 5.16 11.71 -24.06
N ILE A 329 6.29 11.14 -23.66
CA ILE A 329 6.39 9.92 -22.86
C ILE A 329 7.17 10.20 -21.57
N LEU A 330 6.55 9.92 -20.42
CA LEU A 330 7.21 9.85 -19.12
C LEU A 330 7.45 8.38 -18.75
N ILE A 331 8.72 7.99 -18.64
CA ILE A 331 9.11 6.67 -18.14
C ILE A 331 9.30 6.76 -16.62
N LEU A 332 8.58 5.94 -15.88
CA LEU A 332 8.72 5.72 -14.44
C LEU A 332 9.39 4.35 -14.21
N PRO A 333 10.73 4.28 -14.12
CA PRO A 333 11.44 3.03 -13.88
C PRO A 333 11.38 2.65 -12.39
N ARG A 334 11.30 1.34 -12.11
CA ARG A 334 11.36 0.77 -10.75
C ARG A 334 10.42 1.46 -9.76
N LEU A 335 9.12 1.33 -10.01
CA LEU A 335 8.06 1.91 -9.17
C LEU A 335 8.23 1.54 -7.69
N SER A 336 7.92 2.50 -6.82
CA SER A 336 7.95 2.37 -5.36
C SER A 336 6.78 3.12 -4.75
N GLU A 337 6.62 3.09 -3.42
CA GLU A 337 5.58 3.90 -2.75
C GLU A 337 5.73 5.40 -3.02
N LEU A 338 6.96 5.90 -3.22
CA LEU A 338 7.23 7.29 -3.61
C LEU A 338 6.75 7.63 -5.03
N SER A 339 6.48 6.62 -5.87
CA SER A 339 5.91 6.76 -7.21
C SER A 339 4.37 6.88 -7.20
N VAL A 340 3.69 6.67 -6.06
CA VAL A 340 2.24 6.83 -5.96
C VAL A 340 1.84 8.29 -6.08
N GLY A 341 0.86 8.61 -6.92
CA GLY A 341 0.37 9.97 -7.12
C GLY A 341 -0.33 10.20 -8.47
N ASN A 342 -0.80 11.42 -8.69
CA ASN A 342 -1.43 11.84 -9.93
C ASN A 342 -0.39 12.44 -10.89
N TYR A 343 -0.24 11.82 -12.05
CA TYR A 343 0.64 12.29 -13.11
C TYR A 343 -0.17 13.02 -14.19
N VAL A 344 0.25 14.23 -14.53
CA VAL A 344 -0.43 15.09 -15.51
C VAL A 344 0.58 15.58 -16.52
N CYS A 345 0.25 15.48 -17.81
CA CYS A 345 1.00 16.10 -18.88
C CYS A 345 0.44 17.51 -19.10
N LYS A 346 1.27 18.54 -18.87
CA LYS A 346 0.97 19.96 -19.08
C LYS A 346 1.50 20.35 -20.44
N ALA A 347 0.65 20.89 -21.30
CA ALA A 347 1.02 21.36 -22.63
C ALA A 347 0.75 22.86 -22.74
N THR A 348 1.76 23.62 -23.19
CA THR A 348 1.71 25.07 -23.33
C THR A 348 2.08 25.47 -24.76
N ASN A 349 1.17 26.15 -25.45
CA ASN A 349 1.45 26.83 -26.71
C ASN A 349 1.11 28.32 -26.59
N ALA A 350 1.29 29.09 -27.67
CA ALA A 350 1.01 30.53 -27.69
C ALA A 350 -0.43 30.86 -27.21
N TYR A 351 -1.40 29.99 -27.55
CA TYR A 351 -2.84 30.16 -27.27
C TYR A 351 -3.24 29.77 -25.83
N GLY A 352 -2.31 29.21 -25.04
CA GLY A 352 -2.46 28.98 -23.61
C GLY A 352 -1.89 27.65 -23.11
N THR A 353 -2.13 27.38 -21.82
CA THR A 353 -1.79 26.09 -21.18
C THR A 353 -3.04 25.25 -20.99
N VAL A 354 -2.89 23.94 -21.21
CA VAL A 354 -3.88 22.90 -20.90
C VAL A 354 -3.20 21.75 -20.15
N PHE A 355 -4.01 20.97 -19.45
CA PHE A 355 -3.59 19.80 -18.70
C PHE A 355 -4.31 18.56 -19.21
N SER A 356 -3.62 17.42 -19.26
CA SER A 356 -4.25 16.14 -19.54
C SER A 356 -5.20 15.75 -18.41
N SER A 357 -6.06 14.76 -18.64
CA SER A 357 -6.65 14.01 -17.54
C SER A 357 -5.54 13.42 -16.64
N PRO A 358 -5.73 13.35 -15.32
CA PRO A 358 -4.72 12.80 -14.41
C PRO A 358 -4.64 11.27 -14.53
N ALA A 359 -3.42 10.77 -14.67
CA ALA A 359 -3.10 9.35 -14.56
C ALA A 359 -2.68 9.05 -13.11
N PHE A 360 -3.57 8.47 -12.32
CA PHE A 360 -3.24 8.02 -10.98
C PHE A 360 -2.41 6.73 -11.03
N ILE A 361 -1.19 6.76 -10.50
CA ILE A 361 -0.36 5.58 -10.30
C ILE A 361 -0.58 5.09 -8.88
N GLN A 362 -1.08 3.86 -8.75
CA GLN A 362 -1.06 3.12 -7.50
C GLN A 362 0.03 2.04 -7.60
N VAL A 363 0.86 1.94 -6.57
CA VAL A 363 1.87 0.89 -6.43
C VAL A 363 1.48 -0.02 -5.28
N ALA A 364 1.68 -1.32 -5.44
CA ALA A 364 1.56 -2.31 -4.40
C ALA A 364 2.86 -3.10 -4.20
N VAL A 365 3.12 -3.46 -2.95
CA VAL A 365 4.18 -4.36 -2.54
C VAL A 365 3.58 -5.76 -2.42
N ALA A 366 4.24 -6.77 -2.99
CA ALA A 366 3.83 -8.17 -2.85
C ALA A 366 3.85 -8.62 -1.37
N PRO A 367 3.17 -9.71 -0.99
CA PRO A 367 3.15 -10.17 0.39
C PRO A 367 4.52 -10.69 0.82
N GLU A 368 4.91 -10.41 2.07
CA GLU A 368 6.10 -10.97 2.70
C GLU A 368 5.76 -11.45 4.12
N ILE A 369 6.18 -12.66 4.48
CA ILE A 369 5.88 -13.27 5.79
C ILE A 369 6.90 -12.77 6.81
N LEU A 370 6.41 -12.03 7.81
CA LEU A 370 7.23 -11.51 8.92
C LEU A 370 7.43 -12.55 10.03
N THR A 371 6.47 -13.46 10.21
CA THR A 371 6.52 -14.48 11.27
C THR A 371 5.95 -15.79 10.75
N GLN A 372 6.80 -16.82 10.73
CA GLN A 372 6.38 -18.18 10.37
C GLN A 372 5.54 -18.80 11.50
N PRO A 373 4.49 -19.57 11.18
CA PRO A 373 3.76 -20.36 12.17
C PRO A 373 4.64 -21.53 12.64
N THR A 374 4.53 -21.89 13.92
CA THR A 374 5.23 -23.04 14.51
C THR A 374 4.31 -24.25 14.65
N THR A 375 4.89 -25.43 14.84
CA THR A 375 4.14 -26.65 15.16
C THR A 375 3.32 -26.49 16.45
N GLN A 376 2.05 -26.92 16.41
CA GLN A 376 1.13 -26.87 17.55
C GLN A 376 0.94 -28.25 18.19
N TRP A 377 0.91 -28.26 19.52
CA TRP A 377 0.75 -29.45 20.36
C TRP A 377 -0.49 -29.31 21.24
N LEU A 378 -1.61 -29.85 20.79
CA LEU A 378 -2.93 -29.63 21.38
C LEU A 378 -3.35 -30.79 22.29
N ASN A 379 -4.07 -30.53 23.37
CA ASN A 379 -4.83 -31.59 24.03
C ASN A 379 -6.07 -31.92 23.20
N GLU A 380 -6.60 -33.14 23.38
CA GLU A 380 -7.88 -33.52 22.78
C GLU A 380 -9.02 -32.64 23.29
N ASN A 381 -9.95 -32.27 22.42
CA ASN A 381 -11.01 -31.28 22.65
C ASN A 381 -10.53 -29.85 22.95
N GLN A 382 -9.22 -29.55 22.84
CA GLN A 382 -8.72 -28.19 22.99
C GLN A 382 -9.15 -27.32 21.80
N ASN A 383 -9.47 -26.05 22.07
CA ASN A 383 -9.59 -25.01 21.06
C ASN A 383 -8.28 -24.22 20.98
N ASP A 384 -7.81 -23.91 19.78
CA ASP A 384 -6.62 -23.12 19.54
C ASP A 384 -6.74 -22.29 18.25
N ALA A 385 -5.81 -21.37 17.99
CA ALA A 385 -5.74 -20.69 16.71
C ALA A 385 -4.31 -20.38 16.27
N ILE A 386 -3.95 -20.90 15.10
CA ILE A 386 -2.68 -20.61 14.43
C ILE A 386 -2.78 -19.21 13.82
N SER A 387 -1.71 -18.42 13.93
CA SER A 387 -1.62 -17.10 13.29
C SER A 387 -0.39 -16.98 12.40
N VAL A 388 -0.50 -16.16 11.35
CA VAL A 388 0.57 -15.83 10.42
C VAL A 388 0.55 -14.32 10.19
N THR A 389 1.69 -13.68 10.42
CA THR A 389 1.85 -12.23 10.24
C THR A 389 2.61 -11.96 8.95
N ALA A 390 2.03 -11.15 8.08
CA ALA A 390 2.64 -10.74 6.81
C ALA A 390 2.46 -9.23 6.57
N THR A 391 3.44 -8.67 5.84
CA THR A 391 3.39 -7.33 5.26
C THR A 391 3.03 -7.41 3.76
N GLY A 392 3.01 -6.27 3.09
CA GLY A 392 2.57 -6.10 1.70
C GLY A 392 1.25 -5.31 1.61
N THR A 393 0.93 -4.86 0.41
CA THR A 393 -0.24 -3.98 0.20
C THR A 393 -1.55 -4.75 0.37
N LYS A 394 -2.45 -4.19 1.19
CA LYS A 394 -3.76 -4.77 1.51
C LYS A 394 -4.75 -4.59 0.35
N PRO A 395 -5.78 -5.46 0.23
CA PRO A 395 -6.07 -6.61 1.09
C PRO A 395 -5.14 -7.79 0.81
N LEU A 396 -4.58 -8.36 1.89
CA LEU A 396 -3.92 -9.66 1.84
C LEU A 396 -4.98 -10.75 2.00
N LYS A 397 -4.98 -11.74 1.10
CA LYS A 397 -5.81 -12.95 1.22
C LYS A 397 -4.95 -14.10 1.73
N TYR A 398 -5.44 -14.83 2.70
CA TYR A 398 -4.78 -15.97 3.32
C TYR A 398 -5.52 -17.24 2.93
N TYR A 399 -4.79 -18.24 2.44
CA TYR A 399 -5.30 -19.52 1.98
C TYR A 399 -4.64 -20.62 2.82
N TRP A 400 -5.42 -21.25 3.68
CA TRP A 400 -4.93 -22.28 4.59
C TRP A 400 -5.10 -23.65 3.97
N TYR A 401 -4.02 -24.40 3.92
CA TYR A 401 -3.98 -25.75 3.39
C TYR A 401 -3.71 -26.76 4.49
N PHE A 402 -4.37 -27.91 4.42
CA PHE A 402 -4.16 -29.06 5.28
C PHE A 402 -3.96 -30.30 4.40
N ARG A 403 -2.85 -31.03 4.60
CA ARG A 403 -2.51 -32.22 3.80
C ARG A 403 -2.50 -31.98 2.26
N GLY A 404 -2.36 -30.72 1.84
CA GLY A 404 -2.38 -30.28 0.42
C GLY A 404 -3.73 -29.75 -0.09
N GLU A 405 -4.82 -29.89 0.68
CA GLU A 405 -6.15 -29.40 0.32
C GLU A 405 -6.44 -28.04 0.96
N LEU A 406 -7.10 -27.15 0.22
CA LEU A 406 -7.52 -25.84 0.74
C LEU A 406 -8.68 -26.03 1.72
N ILE A 407 -8.49 -25.64 2.98
CA ILE A 407 -9.50 -25.77 4.05
C ILE A 407 -10.16 -24.46 4.45
N ASP A 408 -9.50 -23.32 4.26
CA ASP A 408 -10.04 -22.00 4.60
C ASP A 408 -9.43 -20.90 3.73
N SER A 409 -10.18 -19.83 3.49
CA SER A 409 -9.73 -18.64 2.75
C SER A 409 -10.26 -17.36 3.41
N THR A 410 -9.35 -16.53 3.94
CA THR A 410 -9.69 -15.43 4.84
C THR A 410 -8.97 -14.12 4.46
N LEU A 411 -9.39 -13.01 5.08
CA LEU A 411 -8.69 -11.71 5.03
C LEU A 411 -7.83 -11.43 6.28
N ILE A 412 -7.78 -12.40 7.21
CA ILE A 412 -7.08 -12.30 8.49
C ILE A 412 -6.20 -13.54 8.60
N GLY A 413 -4.90 -13.37 8.86
CA GLY A 413 -3.93 -14.45 9.03
C GLY A 413 -4.12 -15.25 10.32
N ARG A 414 -5.30 -15.88 10.48
CA ARG A 414 -5.68 -16.72 11.60
C ARG A 414 -6.49 -17.92 11.10
N LEU A 415 -6.12 -19.12 11.53
CA LEU A 415 -6.89 -20.36 11.35
C LEU A 415 -7.31 -20.85 12.73
N SER A 416 -8.60 -21.10 12.94
CA SER A 416 -9.13 -21.64 14.18
C SER A 416 -9.21 -23.16 14.14
N ILE A 417 -8.75 -23.83 15.19
CA ILE A 417 -8.95 -25.25 15.42
C ILE A 417 -9.87 -25.39 16.63
N THR A 418 -11.02 -26.03 16.44
CA THR A 418 -12.00 -26.25 17.51
C THR A 418 -12.21 -27.73 17.77
N ASN A 419 -12.32 -28.11 19.04
CA ASN A 419 -12.45 -29.49 19.51
C ASN A 419 -11.37 -30.42 18.88
N ALA A 420 -10.09 -30.09 19.09
CA ALA A 420 -8.97 -30.77 18.44
C ALA A 420 -9.04 -32.30 18.58
N SER A 421 -8.90 -32.98 17.45
CA SER A 421 -9.07 -34.44 17.31
C SER A 421 -8.01 -35.02 16.37
N VAL A 422 -7.91 -36.36 16.29
CA VAL A 422 -7.00 -37.07 15.36
C VAL A 422 -7.20 -36.67 13.89
N ASN A 423 -8.37 -36.18 13.51
CA ASN A 423 -8.65 -35.70 12.16
C ASN A 423 -7.95 -34.38 11.83
N ASN A 424 -7.57 -33.61 12.84
CA ASN A 424 -6.80 -32.37 12.71
C ASN A 424 -5.28 -32.62 12.66
N GLU A 425 -4.81 -33.84 12.88
CA GLU A 425 -3.38 -34.12 12.89
C GLU A 425 -2.76 -34.11 11.48
N GLY A 426 -1.63 -33.43 11.33
CA GLY A 426 -0.87 -33.41 10.08
C GLY A 426 -0.22 -32.08 9.78
N THR A 427 0.13 -31.89 8.51
CA THR A 427 0.88 -30.71 8.07
C THR A 427 -0.04 -29.67 7.45
N TYR A 428 0.16 -28.44 7.90
CA TYR A 428 -0.53 -27.24 7.46
C TYR A 428 0.47 -26.28 6.82
N TYR A 429 -0.01 -25.42 5.92
CA TYR A 429 0.71 -24.24 5.44
C TYR A 429 -0.28 -23.15 5.03
N CYS A 430 0.18 -21.89 5.00
CA CYS A 430 -0.62 -20.76 4.55
C CYS A 430 0.03 -20.13 3.32
N ARG A 431 -0.75 -19.94 2.25
CA ARG A 431 -0.37 -19.09 1.12
C ARG A 431 -1.04 -17.74 1.26
N ILE A 432 -0.29 -16.68 1.11
CA ILE A 432 -0.73 -15.29 1.26
C ILE A 432 -0.59 -14.61 -0.09
N SER A 433 -1.65 -13.96 -0.58
CA SER A 433 -1.63 -13.30 -1.89
C SER A 433 -2.16 -11.87 -1.82
N ASN A 434 -1.62 -11.01 -2.68
CA ASN A 434 -2.34 -9.87 -3.23
C ASN A 434 -2.20 -9.88 -4.77
N TYR A 435 -2.57 -8.80 -5.45
CA TYR A 435 -2.50 -8.75 -6.91
C TYR A 435 -1.08 -8.70 -7.49
N CYS A 436 -0.05 -8.50 -6.66
CA CYS A 436 1.35 -8.41 -7.07
C CYS A 436 2.19 -9.65 -6.78
N GLY A 437 1.65 -10.65 -6.08
CA GLY A 437 2.37 -11.88 -5.84
C GLY A 437 1.84 -12.69 -4.67
N THR A 438 2.60 -13.74 -4.35
CA THR A 438 2.28 -14.70 -3.30
C THR A 438 3.50 -15.00 -2.43
N ALA A 439 3.31 -15.08 -1.12
CA ALA A 439 4.23 -15.72 -0.18
C ALA A 439 3.61 -17.01 0.37
N GLU A 440 4.43 -17.97 0.77
CA GLU A 440 3.97 -19.23 1.36
C GLU A 440 4.76 -19.52 2.64
N THR A 441 4.07 -19.95 3.70
CA THR A 441 4.74 -20.30 4.96
C THR A 441 5.55 -21.58 4.80
N GLN A 442 6.54 -21.77 5.67
CA GLN A 442 7.07 -23.10 5.87
C GLN A 442 5.94 -24.04 6.35
N PRO A 443 5.92 -25.32 5.93
CA PRO A 443 4.95 -26.27 6.43
C PRO A 443 5.19 -26.56 7.91
N PHE A 444 4.14 -26.57 8.72
CA PHE A 444 4.20 -26.80 10.17
C PHE A 444 3.23 -27.91 10.58
N GLY A 445 3.49 -28.55 11.73
CA GLY A 445 2.65 -29.62 12.25
C GLY A 445 1.49 -29.12 13.13
N VAL A 446 0.38 -29.84 13.12
CA VAL A 446 -0.56 -29.87 14.25
C VAL A 446 -0.64 -31.31 14.71
N TYR A 447 -0.42 -31.54 15.99
CA TYR A 447 -0.43 -32.86 16.61
C TYR A 447 -1.15 -32.82 17.96
N LEU A 448 -1.76 -33.93 18.35
CA LEU A 448 -2.23 -34.09 19.71
C LEU A 448 -1.07 -34.44 20.65
N ARG A 449 -1.11 -33.91 21.87
CA ARG A 449 -0.18 -34.30 22.95
C ARG A 449 -0.44 -35.77 23.33
N PRO A 450 0.61 -36.56 23.58
CA PRO A 450 0.41 -37.91 24.08
C PRO A 450 -0.11 -37.88 25.51
N GLN A 451 -0.86 -38.91 25.84
CA GLN A 451 -1.28 -39.22 27.19
C GLN A 451 -0.85 -40.66 27.50
N LEU A 452 -0.43 -40.90 28.75
CA LEU A 452 -0.23 -42.25 29.23
C LEU A 452 -1.60 -42.89 29.46
N CYS A 453 -1.73 -44.18 29.17
CA CYS A 453 -2.85 -44.96 29.66
C CYS A 453 -2.67 -45.25 31.14
N LEU A 454 -1.57 -45.95 31.44
CA LEU A 454 -1.29 -46.52 32.74
C LEU A 454 0.21 -46.77 32.91
N VAL A 455 0.58 -47.09 34.14
CA VAL A 455 1.90 -47.64 34.47
C VAL A 455 1.66 -48.77 35.46
N THR A 456 1.99 -50.00 35.08
CA THR A 456 1.70 -51.23 35.83
C THR A 456 3.00 -51.97 36.15
N ALA A 457 3.01 -52.85 37.15
CA ALA A 457 4.13 -53.75 37.36
C ALA A 457 4.02 -54.99 36.46
N ASP A 458 5.10 -55.36 35.78
CA ASP A 458 5.21 -56.61 35.06
C ASP A 458 5.20 -57.81 36.02
N VAL A 459 4.51 -58.88 35.62
CA VAL A 459 4.31 -60.04 36.50
C VAL A 459 5.52 -60.96 36.56
N GLU A 460 6.31 -61.03 35.50
CA GLU A 460 7.48 -61.93 35.39
C GLU A 460 8.76 -61.26 35.91
N THR A 461 8.99 -60.01 35.54
CA THR A 461 10.22 -59.26 35.83
C THR A 461 10.11 -58.33 37.05
N GLY A 462 8.89 -58.06 37.53
CA GLY A 462 8.64 -57.12 38.63
C GLY A 462 9.00 -55.67 38.29
N LYS A 463 9.14 -55.31 37.00
CA LYS A 463 9.52 -53.97 36.55
C LYS A 463 8.31 -53.12 36.18
N ASN A 464 8.44 -51.80 36.27
CA ASN A 464 7.41 -50.89 35.80
C ASN A 464 7.30 -50.93 34.27
N VAL A 465 6.08 -51.04 33.78
CA VAL A 465 5.70 -51.03 32.37
C VAL A 465 4.84 -49.80 32.12
N VAL A 466 5.35 -48.88 31.31
CA VAL A 466 4.69 -47.66 30.87
C VAL A 466 3.89 -47.97 29.61
N VAL A 467 2.59 -47.66 29.61
CA VAL A 467 1.68 -47.98 28.50
C VAL A 467 0.94 -46.73 28.04
N TRP A 468 0.78 -46.56 26.73
CA TRP A 468 0.00 -45.51 26.09
C TRP A 468 -0.68 -46.01 24.82
N GLU A 469 -1.77 -45.36 24.41
CA GLU A 469 -2.39 -45.62 23.12
C GLU A 469 -1.62 -44.93 22.00
N ARG A 470 -1.38 -45.65 20.90
CA ARG A 470 -0.92 -45.02 19.67
C ARG A 470 -2.11 -44.36 19.00
N ARG A 471 -2.00 -43.07 18.70
CA ARG A 471 -3.01 -42.31 17.96
C ARG A 471 -2.67 -42.31 16.47
N GLY A 472 -3.66 -42.15 15.60
CA GLY A 472 -3.58 -42.35 14.14
C GLY A 472 -2.72 -41.36 13.34
N GLY A 473 -1.48 -41.15 13.74
CA GLY A 473 -0.57 -40.16 13.16
C GLY A 473 0.28 -40.73 12.03
N ARG A 474 -0.07 -40.44 10.76
CA ARG A 474 0.77 -40.76 9.57
C ARG A 474 2.14 -40.04 9.54
N ARG A 475 2.47 -39.21 10.54
CA ARG A 475 3.70 -38.40 10.66
C ARG A 475 4.30 -38.36 12.07
N ILE A 476 3.97 -39.35 12.91
CA ILE A 476 4.66 -39.56 14.20
C ILE A 476 5.86 -40.49 13.95
N LYS A 477 7.06 -40.05 14.35
CA LYS A 477 8.29 -40.85 14.25
C LYS A 477 8.34 -41.89 15.37
N GLY A 478 7.96 -41.49 16.59
CA GLY A 478 7.86 -42.37 17.75
C GLY A 478 7.59 -41.61 19.05
N TYR A 479 7.92 -42.22 20.17
CA TYR A 479 7.67 -41.72 21.51
C TYR A 479 8.95 -41.76 22.37
N ASN A 480 9.23 -40.70 23.10
CA ASN A 480 10.26 -40.67 24.14
C ASN A 480 9.60 -40.95 25.50
N VAL A 481 10.12 -41.91 26.25
CA VAL A 481 9.63 -42.25 27.60
C VAL A 481 10.57 -41.66 28.64
N TYR A 482 10.02 -41.01 29.66
CA TYR A 482 10.74 -40.30 30.71
C TYR A 482 10.31 -40.74 32.09
N ARG A 483 11.21 -40.58 33.07
CA ARG A 483 10.98 -40.86 34.48
C ARG A 483 11.57 -39.74 35.33
N GLU A 484 10.91 -39.41 36.44
CA GLU A 484 11.48 -38.46 37.41
C GLU A 484 12.82 -38.98 37.98
N SER A 485 13.77 -38.06 38.10
CA SER A 485 15.12 -38.29 38.60
C SER A 485 15.16 -38.37 40.14
N MET A 486 16.34 -38.17 40.74
CA MET A 486 16.45 -37.92 42.18
C MET A 486 16.13 -36.47 42.57
N VAL A 487 16.07 -35.55 41.59
CA VAL A 487 15.66 -34.16 41.76
C VAL A 487 14.19 -34.04 41.36
N LYS A 488 13.38 -33.52 42.28
CA LYS A 488 11.94 -33.30 42.09
C LYS A 488 11.67 -32.48 40.82
N ASP A 489 10.63 -32.85 40.07
CA ASP A 489 10.16 -32.20 38.85
C ASP A 489 11.15 -32.25 37.66
N VAL A 490 12.30 -32.92 37.80
CA VAL A 490 13.31 -33.14 36.73
C VAL A 490 13.16 -34.54 36.15
N TYR A 491 12.90 -34.62 34.83
CA TYR A 491 12.60 -35.86 34.12
C TYR A 491 13.72 -36.28 33.16
N GLU A 492 14.22 -37.50 33.33
CA GLU A 492 15.27 -38.11 32.49
C GLU A 492 14.66 -39.02 31.43
N LYS A 493 15.20 -38.99 30.20
CA LYS A 493 14.77 -39.89 29.11
C LYS A 493 15.30 -41.30 29.35
N LEU A 494 14.40 -42.27 29.51
CA LEU A 494 14.74 -43.69 29.64
C LEU A 494 14.96 -44.36 28.28
N GLY A 495 14.21 -43.96 27.26
CA GLY A 495 14.22 -44.65 25.99
C GLY A 495 13.40 -43.97 24.90
N TYR A 496 13.44 -44.58 23.72
CA TYR A 496 12.67 -44.19 22.54
C TYR A 496 12.00 -45.43 21.95
N VAL A 497 10.70 -45.32 21.65
CA VAL A 497 9.89 -46.37 21.04
C VAL A 497 9.41 -45.88 19.67
N PRO A 498 9.84 -46.51 18.55
CA PRO A 498 9.36 -46.17 17.22
C PRO A 498 7.85 -46.27 17.10
N TYR A 499 7.21 -45.44 16.28
CA TYR A 499 5.75 -45.49 16.08
C TYR A 499 5.24 -46.85 15.56
N THR A 500 6.09 -47.58 14.82
CA THR A 500 5.81 -48.94 14.33
C THR A 500 5.77 -50.00 15.43
N SER A 501 6.31 -49.72 16.62
CA SER A 501 6.26 -50.62 17.79
C SER A 501 4.98 -50.40 18.60
N PRO A 502 4.58 -51.37 19.46
CA PRO A 502 3.48 -51.17 20.42
C PRO A 502 3.75 -49.99 21.36
N GLY A 503 2.70 -49.37 21.88
CA GLY A 503 2.77 -48.28 22.88
C GLY A 503 3.11 -48.76 24.29
N VAL A 504 4.19 -49.55 24.42
CA VAL A 504 4.60 -50.23 25.67
C VAL A 504 6.11 -50.08 25.85
N PHE A 505 6.54 -49.70 27.06
CA PHE A 505 7.96 -49.60 27.42
C PHE A 505 8.21 -50.15 28.83
N VAL A 506 9.17 -51.07 28.97
CA VAL A 506 9.57 -51.65 30.26
C VAL A 506 10.78 -50.89 30.81
N ASP A 507 10.64 -50.25 31.97
CA ASP A 507 11.78 -49.68 32.69
C ASP A 507 12.55 -50.77 33.44
N SER A 508 13.50 -51.40 32.75
CA SER A 508 14.40 -52.42 33.30
C SER A 508 15.20 -51.94 34.53
N THR A 509 15.39 -50.63 34.68
CA THR A 509 16.13 -50.02 35.80
C THR A 509 15.25 -49.72 37.02
N SER A 510 13.91 -49.81 36.88
CA SER A 510 12.98 -49.57 37.97
C SER A 510 13.13 -50.58 39.12
N LYS A 511 12.79 -50.14 40.32
CA LYS A 511 12.72 -50.94 41.55
C LYS A 511 11.40 -50.66 42.29
N PRO A 512 10.25 -51.13 41.77
CA PRO A 512 8.94 -50.80 42.33
C PRO A 512 8.80 -51.18 43.81
N GLU A 513 9.51 -52.24 44.25
CA GLU A 513 9.59 -52.69 45.64
C GLU A 513 10.25 -51.68 46.59
N SER A 514 11.02 -50.71 46.06
CA SER A 514 11.74 -49.72 46.87
C SER A 514 11.00 -48.38 46.97
N ARG A 515 10.24 -47.97 45.94
CA ARG A 515 9.55 -46.66 45.89
C ARG A 515 8.54 -46.56 44.74
N GLN A 516 7.63 -45.59 44.87
CA GLN A 516 6.87 -45.05 43.73
C GLN A 516 7.78 -44.35 42.70
N TYR A 517 7.37 -44.39 41.44
CA TYR A 517 7.99 -43.67 40.33
C TYR A 517 6.96 -42.85 39.55
N LEU A 518 7.39 -41.73 39.00
CA LEU A 518 6.60 -40.85 38.14
C LEU A 518 7.13 -40.97 36.71
N TYR A 519 6.25 -41.27 35.74
CA TYR A 519 6.62 -41.37 34.32
C TYR A 519 5.86 -40.37 33.48
N LYS A 520 6.50 -39.86 32.43
CA LYS A 520 5.91 -38.99 31.39
C LYS A 520 6.30 -39.52 30.00
N VAL A 521 5.53 -39.16 28.98
CA VAL A 521 5.83 -39.48 27.57
C VAL A 521 5.81 -38.21 26.73
N ALA A 522 6.60 -38.17 25.65
CA ALA A 522 6.48 -37.15 24.59
C ALA A 522 6.44 -37.81 23.21
N VAL A 523 5.71 -37.20 22.28
CA VAL A 523 5.71 -37.56 20.86
C VAL A 523 6.96 -36.97 20.21
N VAL A 524 7.54 -37.71 19.28
CA VAL A 524 8.55 -37.23 18.33
C VAL A 524 7.89 -37.19 16.96
N ALA A 525 7.77 -36.00 16.37
CA ALA A 525 7.24 -35.82 15.02
C ALA A 525 8.26 -36.24 13.95
N GLU A 526 7.81 -36.40 12.70
CA GLU A 526 8.65 -36.78 11.54
C GLU A 526 9.86 -35.84 11.32
N ASN A 527 9.72 -34.56 11.70
CA ASN A 527 10.77 -33.52 11.65
C ASN A 527 11.66 -33.46 12.91
N ASP A 528 11.63 -34.49 13.77
CA ASP A 528 12.37 -34.58 15.04
C ASP A 528 11.98 -33.56 16.13
N GLU A 529 10.91 -32.77 15.93
CA GLU A 529 10.33 -31.96 17.01
C GLU A 529 9.71 -32.86 18.10
N VAL A 530 9.98 -32.53 19.36
CA VAL A 530 9.49 -33.28 20.53
C VAL A 530 8.37 -32.51 21.21
N SER A 531 7.27 -33.17 21.51
CA SER A 531 6.13 -32.56 22.22
C SER A 531 6.51 -32.14 23.64
N PRO A 532 5.79 -31.18 24.25
CA PRO A 532 5.75 -31.05 25.69
C PRO A 532 5.39 -32.41 26.33
N LEU A 533 6.03 -32.71 27.47
CA LEU A 533 5.79 -33.96 28.21
C LEU A 533 4.31 -34.10 28.59
N SER A 534 3.81 -35.33 28.62
CA SER A 534 2.48 -35.65 29.15
C SER A 534 2.33 -35.27 30.64
N PRO A 535 1.10 -35.24 31.18
CA PRO A 535 0.88 -35.45 32.60
C PRO A 535 1.66 -36.66 33.13
N TYR A 536 2.24 -36.59 34.33
CA TYR A 536 2.86 -37.78 34.92
C TYR A 536 1.84 -38.79 35.40
N HIS A 537 2.21 -40.06 35.34
CA HIS A 537 1.53 -41.16 36.02
C HIS A 537 2.43 -41.70 37.14
N LYS A 538 1.91 -41.76 38.36
CA LYS A 538 2.60 -42.21 39.57
C LYS A 538 2.17 -43.62 39.95
N THR A 539 3.11 -44.56 40.02
CA THR A 539 2.84 -45.99 40.22
C THR A 539 2.13 -46.33 41.54
N LEU A 540 1.25 -47.33 41.51
CA LEU A 540 0.65 -47.92 42.72
C LEU A 540 1.76 -48.55 43.59
N PHE A 541 1.74 -48.34 44.90
CA PHE A 541 2.79 -48.87 45.80
C PHE A 541 2.21 -49.46 47.07
N LEU A 542 2.37 -50.77 47.22
CA LEU A 542 1.94 -51.60 48.33
C LEU A 542 3.05 -51.70 49.37
N GLN A 543 2.65 -51.59 50.64
CA GLN A 543 3.45 -51.88 51.82
C GLN A 543 2.67 -52.85 52.72
N TYR A 544 3.38 -53.53 53.63
CA TYR A 544 2.76 -54.42 54.61
C TYR A 544 3.23 -54.07 56.03
N VAL A 545 2.38 -54.39 57.02
CA VAL A 545 2.69 -54.36 58.45
C VAL A 545 2.07 -55.59 59.10
N SER A 546 2.88 -56.59 59.44
CA SER A 546 2.42 -57.76 60.19
C SER A 546 2.02 -57.37 61.62
N SER A 547 0.88 -57.88 62.08
CA SER A 547 0.34 -57.64 63.43
C SER A 547 -0.20 -58.95 64.03
N VAL A 548 -0.54 -58.93 65.32
CA VAL A 548 -1.21 -60.09 65.97
C VAL A 548 -2.61 -60.37 65.44
N GLU A 549 -3.23 -59.41 64.73
CA GLU A 549 -4.59 -59.54 64.17
C GLU A 549 -4.60 -59.95 62.68
N GLY A 550 -3.43 -60.04 62.03
CA GLY A 550 -3.30 -60.30 60.60
C GLY A 550 -2.17 -59.51 59.92
N VAL A 551 -2.01 -59.71 58.61
CA VAL A 551 -1.10 -58.94 57.77
C VAL A 551 -1.83 -57.70 57.25
N ASN A 552 -1.46 -56.51 57.72
CA ASN A 552 -2.05 -55.26 57.24
C ASN A 552 -1.36 -54.81 55.96
N LEU A 553 -2.08 -54.86 54.85
CA LEU A 553 -1.70 -54.32 53.55
C LEU A 553 -2.13 -52.86 53.49
N ILE A 554 -1.22 -51.96 53.14
CA ILE A 554 -1.49 -50.51 53.02
C ILE A 554 -0.84 -50.04 51.73
N TRP A 555 -1.59 -49.37 50.84
CA TRP A 555 -1.08 -48.93 49.56
C TRP A 555 -1.28 -47.43 49.31
N GLN A 556 -0.24 -46.80 48.77
CA GLN A 556 -0.32 -45.46 48.24
C GLN A 556 -1.02 -45.52 46.88
N PRO A 557 -2.11 -44.76 46.67
CA PRO A 557 -2.89 -44.84 45.45
C PRO A 557 -2.08 -44.37 44.24
N TYR A 558 -2.50 -44.88 43.08
CA TYR A 558 -2.05 -44.38 41.79
C TYR A 558 -2.50 -42.92 41.59
N ALA A 559 -1.69 -42.09 40.96
CA ALA A 559 -2.01 -40.67 40.76
C ALA A 559 -1.60 -40.17 39.38
N ILE A 560 -2.39 -39.23 38.84
CA ILE A 560 -2.14 -38.56 37.56
C ILE A 560 -1.92 -37.07 37.84
N GLU A 561 -0.95 -36.45 37.17
CA GLU A 561 -0.69 -35.00 37.30
C GLU A 561 -1.91 -34.19 36.83
N ASN A 562 -2.50 -33.40 37.73
CA ASN A 562 -3.70 -32.59 37.48
C ASN A 562 -4.91 -33.41 36.95
N GLY A 563 -5.00 -34.70 37.30
CA GLY A 563 -6.09 -35.58 36.90
C GLY A 563 -6.35 -36.68 37.93
N ASN A 564 -7.46 -37.40 37.76
CA ASN A 564 -7.83 -38.54 38.58
C ASN A 564 -7.77 -39.82 37.75
N VAL A 565 -7.40 -40.95 38.38
CA VAL A 565 -7.60 -42.27 37.79
C VAL A 565 -8.93 -42.83 38.29
N GLU A 566 -9.77 -43.30 37.38
CA GLU A 566 -11.04 -43.93 37.72
C GLU A 566 -10.86 -45.45 37.76
N PHE A 567 -10.57 -45.97 38.96
CA PHE A 567 -10.64 -47.41 39.22
C PHE A 567 -12.05 -47.81 39.64
N SER A 568 -12.56 -48.92 39.09
CA SER A 568 -13.83 -49.52 39.48
C SER A 568 -13.72 -50.29 40.80
N SER A 569 -12.57 -50.94 41.05
CA SER A 569 -12.24 -51.63 42.30
C SER A 569 -10.73 -51.83 42.45
N TYR A 570 -10.30 -52.26 43.63
CA TYR A 570 -8.99 -52.89 43.84
C TYR A 570 -9.17 -54.39 44.07
N VAL A 571 -8.51 -55.22 43.28
CA VAL A 571 -8.45 -56.68 43.48
C VAL A 571 -7.17 -57.01 44.23
N LEU A 572 -7.29 -57.81 45.30
CA LEU A 572 -6.16 -58.22 46.14
C LEU A 572 -5.75 -59.65 45.77
N TYR A 573 -4.46 -59.84 45.52
CA TYR A 573 -3.87 -61.12 45.15
C TYR A 573 -2.92 -61.58 46.25
N LYS A 574 -2.95 -62.89 46.55
CA LYS A 574 -1.97 -63.53 47.43
C LYS A 574 -1.50 -64.88 46.90
N GLY A 575 -0.33 -65.32 47.35
CA GLY A 575 0.23 -66.62 46.95
C GLY A 575 1.43 -67.02 47.79
N THR A 576 1.74 -68.33 47.80
CA THR A 576 2.97 -68.87 48.41
C THR A 576 4.16 -68.82 47.46
N ASP A 577 3.93 -68.46 46.20
CA ASP A 577 4.94 -68.17 45.19
C ASP A 577 4.76 -66.76 44.64
N SER A 578 5.87 -66.06 44.47
CA SER A 578 6.01 -64.74 43.87
C SER A 578 5.46 -64.63 42.43
N THR A 579 5.48 -65.72 41.65
CA THR A 579 5.04 -65.72 40.24
C THR A 579 3.62 -66.23 40.02
N SER A 580 3.01 -66.89 41.01
CA SER A 580 1.68 -67.51 40.91
C SER A 580 0.74 -67.03 42.03
N LEU A 581 0.41 -65.73 42.05
CA LEU A 581 -0.62 -65.19 42.95
C LEU A 581 -2.03 -65.44 42.39
N GLN A 582 -3.00 -65.63 43.28
CA GLN A 582 -4.43 -65.76 42.95
C GLN A 582 -5.22 -64.63 43.62
N PRO A 583 -6.30 -64.11 42.99
CA PRO A 583 -7.18 -63.15 43.63
C PRO A 583 -7.89 -63.80 44.82
N PHE A 584 -7.95 -63.10 45.96
CA PHE A 584 -8.60 -63.61 47.17
C PHE A 584 -9.66 -62.68 47.77
N ASP A 585 -9.61 -61.38 47.46
CA ASP A 585 -10.65 -60.41 47.85
C ASP A 585 -10.69 -59.24 46.86
N THR A 586 -11.76 -58.44 46.90
CA THR A 586 -11.94 -57.23 46.08
C THR A 586 -12.58 -56.12 46.92
N VAL A 587 -11.92 -54.97 46.99
CA VAL A 587 -12.40 -53.80 47.74
C VAL A 587 -12.77 -52.64 46.81
N SER A 588 -13.60 -51.74 47.32
CA SER A 588 -13.94 -50.49 46.64
C SER A 588 -12.69 -49.63 46.38
N SER A 589 -12.66 -48.89 45.27
CA SER A 589 -11.50 -48.09 44.82
C SER A 589 -11.13 -46.90 45.71
N ASN A 590 -11.97 -46.56 46.69
CA ASN A 590 -11.66 -45.59 47.75
C ASN A 590 -10.91 -46.19 48.96
N ILE A 591 -10.72 -47.51 49.02
CA ILE A 591 -9.97 -48.20 50.08
C ILE A 591 -8.48 -48.21 49.73
N THR A 592 -7.64 -47.95 50.74
CA THR A 592 -6.15 -47.93 50.63
C THR A 592 -5.46 -48.79 51.71
N ALA A 593 -6.24 -49.55 52.49
CA ALA A 593 -5.72 -50.47 53.49
C ALA A 593 -6.66 -51.68 53.67
N TYR A 594 -6.10 -52.85 53.97
CA TYR A 594 -6.82 -54.11 54.16
C TYR A 594 -6.04 -55.02 55.13
N THR A 595 -6.73 -55.82 55.94
CA THR A 595 -6.08 -56.78 56.87
C THR A 595 -6.37 -58.21 56.42
N ASP A 596 -5.36 -58.94 55.94
CA ASP A 596 -5.49 -60.38 55.72
C ASP A 596 -5.44 -61.11 57.07
N LYS A 597 -6.60 -61.65 57.47
CA LYS A 597 -6.79 -62.37 58.74
C LYS A 597 -6.60 -63.88 58.62
N ASP A 598 -6.17 -64.38 57.45
CA ASP A 598 -5.85 -65.79 57.23
C ASP A 598 -4.72 -66.25 58.18
N PRO A 599 -4.97 -67.20 59.10
CA PRO A 599 -3.94 -67.68 60.01
C PRO A 599 -2.74 -68.32 59.30
N ALA A 600 -2.90 -68.83 58.08
CA ALA A 600 -1.80 -69.37 57.29
C ALA A 600 -0.81 -68.27 56.87
N ALA A 601 -1.30 -67.06 56.59
CA ALA A 601 -0.49 -65.90 56.25
C ALA A 601 0.31 -65.31 57.42
N LEU A 602 0.00 -65.70 58.67
CA LEU A 602 0.81 -65.39 59.85
C LEU A 602 1.88 -66.46 60.15
N GLN A 603 1.85 -67.60 59.45
CA GLN A 603 2.73 -68.75 59.72
C GLN A 603 3.66 -69.10 58.55
N LYS A 604 3.36 -68.65 57.33
CA LYS A 604 4.09 -68.97 56.10
C LYS A 604 4.42 -67.72 55.31
N LEU A 605 5.57 -67.74 54.62
CA LEU A 605 5.90 -66.71 53.64
C LEU A 605 4.76 -66.59 52.62
N THR A 606 4.18 -65.39 52.54
CA THR A 606 3.05 -65.09 51.66
C THR A 606 3.36 -63.80 50.92
N TYR A 607 3.24 -63.87 49.60
CA TYR A 607 3.40 -62.75 48.68
C TYR A 607 2.06 -62.09 48.44
N TYR A 608 2.07 -60.77 48.26
CA TYR A 608 0.91 -59.92 48.05
C TYR A 608 1.12 -58.96 46.88
N ARG A 609 0.03 -58.69 46.16
CA ARG A 609 -0.04 -57.67 45.10
C ARG A 609 -1.46 -57.14 45.01
N ILE A 610 -1.61 -55.88 44.60
CA ILE A 610 -2.92 -55.23 44.40
C ILE A 610 -3.03 -54.76 42.95
N ALA A 611 -4.19 -54.99 42.32
CA ALA A 611 -4.53 -54.45 41.01
C ALA A 611 -5.62 -53.39 41.14
N GLY A 612 -5.37 -52.16 40.69
CA GLY A 612 -6.43 -51.19 40.39
C GLY A 612 -7.07 -51.53 39.05
N ILE A 613 -8.37 -51.82 39.04
CA ILE A 613 -9.11 -52.16 37.81
C ILE A 613 -9.58 -50.87 37.16
N LEU A 614 -9.10 -50.56 35.95
CA LEU A 614 -9.52 -49.35 35.23
C LEU A 614 -10.99 -49.42 34.80
N TYR A 615 -11.70 -48.29 34.89
CA TYR A 615 -13.05 -48.16 34.34
C TYR A 615 -13.07 -48.28 32.81
N ASN A 616 -12.09 -47.64 32.14
CA ASN A 616 -11.85 -47.75 30.71
C ASN A 616 -10.54 -48.51 30.47
N ALA A 617 -10.60 -49.63 29.74
CA ALA A 617 -9.41 -50.41 29.40
C ALA A 617 -8.51 -49.64 28.42
N CYS A 618 -7.19 -49.83 28.53
CA CYS A 618 -6.24 -49.27 27.59
C CYS A 618 -5.99 -50.22 26.40
N HIS A 619 -6.09 -49.68 25.19
CA HIS A 619 -5.95 -50.41 23.93
C HIS A 619 -4.70 -49.93 23.17
N SER A 620 -3.51 -50.34 23.64
CA SER A 620 -2.30 -50.26 22.80
C SER A 620 -2.44 -51.21 21.62
N GLU A 621 -2.76 -50.69 20.43
CA GLU A 621 -2.98 -51.49 19.23
C GLU A 621 -1.90 -52.55 19.01
N SER A 622 -2.34 -53.81 18.79
CA SER A 622 -1.49 -54.95 18.44
C SER A 622 -0.36 -55.31 19.42
N LEU A 623 -0.74 -55.71 20.64
CA LEU A 623 -0.21 -56.98 21.18
C LEU A 623 -1.15 -57.56 22.25
N LEU A 624 -1.56 -58.81 22.05
CA LEU A 624 -2.14 -59.64 23.10
C LEU A 624 -1.08 -59.79 24.20
N LYS A 625 -1.40 -59.38 25.43
CA LYS A 625 -0.78 -60.00 26.62
C LYS A 625 -0.99 -61.51 26.47
N ALA A 626 0.06 -62.31 26.61
CA ALA A 626 -0.01 -63.76 26.35
C ALA A 626 -1.14 -64.39 27.20
N GLY A 627 -2.28 -64.68 26.56
CA GLY A 627 -3.47 -65.24 27.21
C GLY A 627 -4.70 -64.35 27.36
N GLY A 628 -4.68 -63.02 27.14
CA GLY A 628 -5.95 -62.27 27.10
C GLY A 628 -5.95 -60.74 27.22
N GLY A 629 -6.74 -60.11 26.35
CA GLY A 629 -7.42 -58.84 26.60
C GLY A 629 -6.61 -57.53 26.54
N PRO A 630 -7.30 -56.38 26.66
CA PRO A 630 -6.67 -55.07 26.79
C PRO A 630 -6.07 -54.84 28.19
N PHE A 631 -5.29 -53.78 28.35
CA PHE A 631 -4.67 -53.41 29.63
C PHE A 631 -5.73 -52.85 30.60
N VAL A 632 -6.29 -53.73 31.44
CA VAL A 632 -7.34 -53.43 32.44
C VAL A 632 -6.83 -53.27 33.89
N GLU A 633 -5.62 -53.76 34.19
CA GLU A 633 -5.10 -53.90 35.56
C GLU A 633 -3.82 -53.06 35.79
N VAL A 634 -3.88 -52.19 36.80
CA VAL A 634 -2.72 -51.43 37.32
C VAL A 634 -2.18 -52.15 38.56
N LEU A 635 -1.13 -52.93 38.38
CA LEU A 635 -0.50 -53.75 39.40
C LEU A 635 0.49 -52.94 40.25
N SER A 636 0.46 -53.14 41.57
CA SER A 636 1.46 -52.67 42.52
C SER A 636 2.79 -53.43 42.37
N ASN A 637 3.83 -52.97 43.07
CA ASN A 637 4.95 -53.83 43.45
C ASN A 637 4.45 -55.13 44.11
N LEU A 638 5.30 -56.16 44.02
CA LEU A 638 5.18 -57.35 44.85
C LEU A 638 5.71 -57.01 46.24
N GLU A 639 5.02 -57.44 47.29
CA GLU A 639 5.47 -57.35 48.67
C GLU A 639 5.31 -58.73 49.35
N ASP A 640 6.04 -58.99 50.41
CA ASP A 640 5.91 -60.24 51.18
C ASP A 640 5.89 -59.97 52.69
N ASN A 641 5.30 -60.88 53.47
CA ASN A 641 5.16 -60.75 54.92
C ASN A 641 6.47 -60.97 55.73
N ARG A 642 7.60 -61.23 55.05
CA ARG A 642 8.97 -61.48 55.55
C ARG A 642 9.09 -62.55 56.62
N LEU A 643 8.15 -63.49 56.67
CA LEU A 643 8.24 -64.67 57.53
C LEU A 643 9.32 -65.63 57.01
N ARG A 644 10.47 -65.67 57.69
CA ARG A 644 11.56 -66.60 57.37
C ARG A 644 11.11 -68.05 57.58
N SER A 645 11.42 -68.92 56.62
CA SER A 645 11.08 -70.34 56.67
C SER A 645 11.57 -71.01 57.96
N THR A 646 10.72 -71.82 58.57
CA THR A 646 11.00 -72.62 59.76
C THR A 646 12.18 -73.56 59.56
N GLY A 647 13.27 -73.33 60.29
CA GLY A 647 14.54 -74.05 60.12
C GLY A 647 15.42 -74.06 61.36
N GLY A 648 14.91 -74.60 62.47
CA GLY A 648 15.70 -74.95 63.65
C GLY A 648 16.00 -73.82 64.64
N ASN A 649 15.90 -74.17 65.92
CA ASN A 649 16.25 -73.40 67.12
C ASN A 649 15.33 -72.24 67.52
N SER A 650 14.78 -72.42 68.72
CA SER A 650 14.12 -71.42 69.57
C SER A 650 14.73 -70.03 69.44
N VAL A 651 13.94 -69.08 68.91
CA VAL A 651 14.20 -67.67 69.11
C VAL A 651 13.74 -67.33 70.52
N THR A 652 14.67 -67.33 71.47
CA THR A 652 14.50 -66.61 72.73
C THR A 652 14.12 -65.17 72.42
N GLU A 653 13.07 -64.68 73.07
CA GLU A 653 12.55 -63.33 72.92
C GLU A 653 13.69 -62.30 72.91
N ILE A 654 13.81 -61.54 71.81
CA ILE A 654 14.64 -60.34 71.81
C ILE A 654 13.90 -59.29 72.61
N SER A 655 14.04 -59.37 73.93
CA SER A 655 13.57 -58.36 74.88
C SER A 655 14.13 -57.00 74.45
N THR A 656 13.26 -56.11 73.97
CA THR A 656 13.64 -54.77 73.55
C THR A 656 13.94 -53.93 74.78
N LEU A 657 15.20 -53.53 74.94
CA LEU A 657 15.61 -52.67 76.05
C LEU A 657 14.93 -51.30 75.92
N SER A 658 14.11 -50.94 76.92
CA SER A 658 13.47 -49.61 76.98
C SER A 658 14.52 -48.55 77.28
N LEU A 659 14.62 -47.56 76.39
CA LEU A 659 15.59 -46.46 76.46
C LEU A 659 14.84 -45.14 76.47
N GLN A 660 15.19 -44.25 77.42
CA GLN A 660 14.75 -42.85 77.38
C GLN A 660 15.95 -41.95 77.12
N LEU A 661 15.93 -41.26 75.97
CA LEU A 661 16.97 -40.34 75.52
C LEU A 661 16.57 -38.89 75.85
N TYR A 662 17.44 -38.15 76.53
CA TYR A 662 17.22 -36.72 76.80
C TYR A 662 18.52 -35.93 77.03
N PRO A 663 18.59 -34.65 76.63
CA PRO A 663 17.62 -33.96 75.78
C PRO A 663 17.60 -34.55 74.35
N GLN A 664 16.48 -34.36 73.66
CA GLN A 664 16.33 -34.66 72.23
C GLN A 664 15.58 -33.48 71.59
N PRO A 665 16.21 -32.70 70.69
CA PRO A 665 17.59 -32.84 70.22
C PRO A 665 18.64 -32.70 71.34
N ALA A 666 19.77 -33.36 71.15
CA ALA A 666 20.94 -33.25 72.00
C ALA A 666 21.91 -32.18 71.46
N ASP A 667 22.75 -31.68 72.36
CA ASP A 667 23.85 -30.74 72.06
C ASP A 667 25.16 -31.38 72.54
N ASP A 668 25.97 -30.72 73.37
CA ASP A 668 27.23 -31.24 73.93
C ASP A 668 27.13 -32.64 74.58
N TYR A 669 25.99 -32.98 75.17
CA TYR A 669 25.77 -34.22 75.91
C TYR A 669 24.37 -34.80 75.73
N LEU A 670 24.29 -36.13 75.80
CA LEU A 670 23.06 -36.91 75.85
C LEU A 670 23.03 -37.76 77.13
N TYR A 671 21.88 -37.80 77.80
CA TYR A 671 21.59 -38.79 78.83
C TYR A 671 20.75 -39.93 78.27
N VAL A 672 21.14 -41.16 78.61
CA VAL A 672 20.37 -42.37 78.37
C VAL A 672 19.94 -42.91 79.72
N ALA A 673 18.63 -42.96 79.97
CA ALA A 673 18.08 -43.73 81.07
C ALA A 673 17.64 -45.11 80.59
N LEU A 674 18.00 -46.15 81.35
CA LEU A 674 17.58 -47.54 81.13
C LEU A 674 17.47 -48.30 82.45
N PHE A 675 16.63 -49.33 82.50
CA PHE A 675 16.51 -50.23 83.65
C PHE A 675 17.30 -51.52 83.40
N LEU A 676 18.03 -52.00 84.41
CA LEU A 676 18.75 -53.28 84.38
C LEU A 676 18.24 -54.20 85.49
N GLU A 677 17.71 -55.37 85.14
CA GLU A 677 17.21 -56.37 86.09
C GLU A 677 18.33 -56.96 86.98
N GLN A 678 19.56 -57.03 86.45
CA GLN A 678 20.72 -57.64 87.10
C GLN A 678 22.01 -56.90 86.69
N PRO A 679 23.11 -57.00 87.46
CA PRO A 679 24.40 -56.40 87.09
C PRO A 679 24.87 -56.86 85.72
N THR A 680 25.07 -55.92 84.79
CA THR A 680 25.22 -56.20 83.36
C THR A 680 26.20 -55.24 82.72
N PHE A 681 27.01 -55.71 81.76
CA PHE A 681 27.80 -54.81 80.92
C PHE A 681 26.89 -54.10 79.92
N VAL A 682 27.02 -52.78 79.85
CA VAL A 682 26.36 -51.95 78.84
C VAL A 682 27.43 -51.41 77.90
N ARG A 683 27.27 -51.73 76.62
CA ARG A 683 28.09 -51.22 75.52
C ARG A 683 27.26 -50.25 74.71
N TRP A 684 27.85 -49.12 74.32
CA TRP A 684 27.21 -48.20 73.37
C TRP A 684 28.16 -47.80 72.25
N GLU A 685 27.58 -47.52 71.07
CA GLU A 685 28.25 -46.99 69.90
C GLU A 685 27.30 -46.06 69.13
N ILE A 686 27.84 -45.01 68.52
CA ILE A 686 27.07 -44.09 67.65
C ILE A 686 27.58 -44.28 66.22
N THR A 687 26.65 -44.44 65.28
CA THR A 687 26.92 -44.44 63.85
C THR A 687 26.22 -43.28 63.15
N ASP A 688 26.72 -42.91 61.98
CA ASP A 688 25.92 -42.15 61.01
C ASP A 688 24.73 -43.00 60.48
N ILE A 689 23.91 -42.39 59.64
CA ILE A 689 22.78 -43.06 58.98
C ILE A 689 23.19 -44.14 57.95
N MET A 690 24.46 -44.20 57.56
CA MET A 690 25.01 -45.22 56.66
C MET A 690 25.70 -46.38 57.42
N GLY A 691 25.72 -46.34 58.76
CA GLY A 691 26.29 -47.36 59.63
C GLY A 691 27.77 -47.17 59.96
N THR A 692 28.42 -46.09 59.52
CA THR A 692 29.82 -45.78 59.86
C THR A 692 29.92 -45.36 61.31
N ARG A 693 30.85 -45.93 62.09
CA ARG A 693 31.01 -45.60 63.52
C ARG A 693 31.66 -44.23 63.70
N VAL A 694 30.92 -43.27 64.25
CA VAL A 694 31.37 -41.88 64.47
C VAL A 694 31.83 -41.60 65.91
N ALA A 695 31.40 -42.41 66.90
CA ALA A 695 31.88 -42.31 68.28
C ALA A 695 32.57 -43.60 68.76
N ASN A 696 33.55 -43.47 69.65
CA ASN A 696 34.31 -44.62 70.15
C ASN A 696 33.48 -45.48 71.11
N ARG A 697 33.40 -46.78 70.81
CA ARG A 697 32.68 -47.79 71.59
C ARG A 697 33.21 -47.84 73.03
N ARG A 698 32.37 -47.46 74.00
CA ARG A 698 32.64 -47.70 75.43
C ARG A 698 31.82 -48.89 75.94
N THR A 699 32.40 -49.64 76.88
CA THR A 699 31.73 -50.75 77.58
C THR A 699 32.01 -50.59 79.07
N SER A 700 30.96 -50.53 79.88
CA SER A 700 31.05 -50.38 81.34
C SER A 700 30.06 -51.31 82.02
N THR A 701 30.41 -51.85 83.19
CA THR A 701 29.51 -52.70 83.99
C THR A 701 28.71 -51.84 84.94
N TYR A 702 27.39 -52.04 84.95
CA TYR A 702 26.45 -51.32 85.82
C TYR A 702 25.73 -52.30 86.76
N THR A 703 25.31 -51.81 87.92
CA THR A 703 24.50 -52.58 88.89
C THR A 703 23.05 -52.73 88.40
N ALA A 704 22.29 -53.62 89.04
CA ALA A 704 20.84 -53.68 88.86
C ALA A 704 20.17 -52.34 89.27
N GLY A 705 19.00 -52.05 88.70
CA GLY A 705 18.21 -50.85 88.92
C GLY A 705 18.22 -49.86 87.74
N ASN A 706 17.67 -48.67 87.98
CA ASN A 706 17.66 -47.57 87.01
C ASN A 706 19.07 -46.98 86.86
N GLN A 707 19.59 -46.98 85.63
CA GLN A 707 20.89 -46.43 85.28
C GLN A 707 20.74 -45.21 84.38
N LYS A 708 21.61 -44.21 84.58
CA LYS A 708 21.67 -42.98 83.78
C LYS A 708 23.09 -42.79 83.23
N LEU A 709 23.26 -43.01 81.94
CA LEU A 709 24.53 -42.86 81.23
C LEU A 709 24.62 -41.45 80.68
N LYS A 710 25.75 -40.76 80.90
CA LYS A 710 26.08 -39.50 80.22
C LYS A 710 27.02 -39.80 79.05
N ILE A 711 26.60 -39.46 77.84
CA ILE A 711 27.38 -39.59 76.60
C ILE A 711 27.80 -38.19 76.17
N ASP A 712 29.09 -38.03 75.89
CA ASP A 712 29.69 -36.82 75.31
C ASP A 712 29.52 -36.84 73.80
N LEU A 713 28.95 -35.77 73.25
CA LEU A 713 28.67 -35.57 71.83
C LEU A 713 29.39 -34.33 71.26
N SER A 714 30.19 -33.63 72.07
CA SER A 714 30.87 -32.36 71.70
C SER A 714 31.81 -32.46 70.49
N HIS A 715 32.14 -33.68 70.06
CA HIS A 715 32.96 -34.03 68.90
C HIS A 715 32.16 -34.34 67.63
N LEU A 716 30.82 -34.39 67.70
CA LEU A 716 29.95 -34.65 66.56
C LEU A 716 29.39 -33.33 65.99
N THR A 717 29.20 -33.29 64.67
CA THR A 717 28.52 -32.18 63.99
C THR A 717 27.01 -32.33 64.08
N ALA A 718 26.26 -31.24 63.90
CA ALA A 718 24.80 -31.31 63.82
C ALA A 718 24.33 -32.28 62.73
N GLY A 719 23.28 -33.05 63.01
CA GLY A 719 22.82 -34.12 62.13
C GLY A 719 22.00 -35.20 62.84
N ILE A 720 21.59 -36.20 62.06
CA ILE A 720 20.87 -37.38 62.54
C ILE A 720 21.86 -38.56 62.61
N TYR A 721 21.86 -39.26 63.74
CA TYR A 721 22.72 -40.40 64.03
C TYR A 721 21.89 -41.57 64.59
N LEU A 722 22.50 -42.75 64.64
CA LEU A 722 21.93 -43.92 65.32
C LEU A 722 22.77 -44.24 66.55
N LEU A 723 22.15 -44.16 67.73
CA LEU A 723 22.72 -44.66 68.97
C LEU A 723 22.32 -46.12 69.14
N LYS A 724 23.30 -47.00 69.23
CA LYS A 724 23.10 -48.44 69.47
C LYS A 724 23.64 -48.80 70.85
N ILE A 725 22.80 -49.45 71.66
CA ILE A 725 23.12 -49.94 72.99
C ILE A 725 22.95 -51.44 73.02
N GLN A 726 23.95 -52.14 73.56
CA GLN A 726 23.99 -53.59 73.68
C GLN A 726 24.25 -53.99 75.13
N THR A 727 23.46 -54.95 75.62
CA THR A 727 23.69 -55.68 76.86
C THR A 727 24.04 -57.13 76.54
N ASN A 728 24.16 -57.99 77.55
CA ASN A 728 24.31 -59.43 77.37
C ASN A 728 23.05 -60.15 76.84
N LYS A 729 21.86 -59.54 77.00
CA LYS A 729 20.56 -60.13 76.61
C LYS A 729 19.84 -59.40 75.47
N ALA A 730 20.12 -58.11 75.29
CA ALA A 730 19.35 -57.24 74.38
C ALA A 730 20.26 -56.32 73.56
N THR A 731 19.79 -55.91 72.39
CA THR A 731 20.33 -54.76 71.64
C THR A 731 19.18 -53.85 71.26
N SER A 732 19.33 -52.56 71.51
CA SER A 732 18.36 -51.52 71.14
C SER A 732 19.08 -50.45 70.32
N VAL A 733 18.40 -49.94 69.29
CA VAL A 733 18.90 -48.88 68.41
C VAL A 733 17.88 -47.75 68.46
N SER A 734 18.34 -46.52 68.63
CA SER A 734 17.50 -45.34 68.77
C SER A 734 18.06 -44.17 67.98
N ARG A 735 17.18 -43.40 67.35
CA ARG A 735 17.54 -42.19 66.61
C ARG A 735 18.05 -41.13 67.57
N LEU A 736 19.20 -40.55 67.26
CA LEU A 736 19.80 -39.39 67.92
C LEU A 736 19.78 -38.20 66.96
N ILE A 737 19.43 -37.02 67.44
CA ILE A 737 19.50 -35.76 66.70
C ILE A 737 20.45 -34.86 67.48
N VAL A 738 21.52 -34.41 66.83
CA VAL A 738 22.43 -33.37 67.35
C VAL A 738 22.08 -32.06 66.67
N ALA A 739 21.77 -31.00 67.43
CA ALA A 739 21.19 -29.76 66.91
C ALA A 739 22.06 -28.50 67.10
N ARG A 740 23.36 -28.71 67.33
CA ARG A 740 24.37 -27.69 67.62
C ARG A 740 24.58 -26.65 66.51
#